data_AF-A0A8J1T4T4-F1
#
_entry.id   AF-A0A8J1T4T4-F1
#
_cell.length_a   1.000
_cell.length_b   1.000
_cell.length_c   1.000
_cell.angle_alpha   90.00
_cell.angle_beta   90.00
_cell.angle_gamma   90.00
#
_symmetry.space_group_name_H-M   'P 1'
#
loop_
_entity.id
_entity.type
_entity.pdbx_description
1 polymer ?
#
loop_
_entity_poly.entity_id
_entity_poly.type
_entity_poly.pdbx_seq_one_letter_code
_entity_poly.pdbx_strand_id
1 'polypeptide(L)'
;MQEGKGLKKLENVGMNGAGLFRGLCTRIKAKRFRLKRRGKVVLLGVSSVIISGALFQKQLNSLFDNLQTTDDVFEAERENARALYIYANNSKCSEDCKKSLSLGIDDCTCQDVKKKRVWFPWVQSHSHNRWTLLRLAQSNDHNVRLMGVEALSKQTDWCDSDYLEIAQACDARTLIGLARSPETDLRFFLPPPKLPYVEESLEDQFRKLLSALPNEGIDKCTSYFTSTALQEGKHADADDKGGLWCFGGNGLAFTQSLSSAPDEKVEQFCLQALSSHSKILSHCEQIVEHGGLQMLLRASYERSRSLKIQRIVARIIGNIAVCPNLAENIVQAGWVTILAGWLRSNDFALASHAARALANLDTDFGTKKYQPGVYLYHPQFRSSEPVYADIVFVHGLLGGAFKTWRQQDTASPNLMQTESDTESDDPYTHCWPKDWLAKDCPNIRVVAVDYTTYLSEWAPKCPYEAERRSLSVRAAEMLEKLYKTGLGNRPIIWVGHSMGGLLIKQMLTSAYKSPYTDLRKVATNTRGIALYSAPHKGAPLAAYSQQAKLILNPSVEVQELCQDSEMLQRLHRDFKEMMFDLGVPLLSFGEKQSMDIGMNVKTLIVPKESSDPGFGEYHAIDVNHLDICKPKNKESSLYKLLQGFVNDCVPQNLVENILEANIPDEYVFPDL
;
A
#
# COMPACT_ATOMS: atom_id res chain seq x y z
N MET A 1 62.08 -25.08 14.63
CA MET A 1 61.98 -26.50 14.99
C MET A 1 61.19 -27.17 13.87
N GLN A 2 61.76 -27.50 12.71
CA GLN A 2 62.93 -28.36 12.42
C GLN A 2 62.81 -29.77 13.01
N GLU A 3 63.10 -30.86 12.27
CA GLU A 3 63.22 -31.04 10.81
C GLU A 3 63.17 -32.55 10.49
N GLY A 4 62.89 -32.97 9.25
CA GLY A 4 62.95 -34.40 8.90
C GLY A 4 62.51 -34.75 7.48
N LYS A 5 63.44 -35.20 6.63
CA LYS A 5 63.17 -35.75 5.29
C LYS A 5 63.34 -37.28 5.32
N GLY A 6 62.43 -38.02 4.67
CA GLY A 6 62.47 -39.50 4.61
C GLY A 6 63.34 -40.05 3.47
N LEU A 7 63.44 -41.39 3.34
CA LEU A 7 64.20 -42.07 2.27
C LEU A 7 63.71 -43.51 1.96
N LYS A 8 63.65 -43.81 0.65
CA LYS A 8 63.82 -45.11 -0.07
C LYS A 8 62.90 -46.34 0.17
N LYS A 9 62.55 -46.96 -0.98
CA LYS A 9 62.17 -48.37 -1.17
C LYS A 9 63.38 -49.32 -1.06
N LEU A 10 63.10 -50.61 -0.83
CA LEU A 10 63.64 -51.84 -1.49
C LEU A 10 62.66 -52.99 -1.08
N GLU A 11 62.10 -53.81 -1.98
CA GLU A 11 62.62 -55.10 -2.51
C GLU A 11 62.74 -56.26 -1.48
N ASN A 12 62.50 -57.54 -1.78
CA ASN A 12 61.81 -58.27 -2.88
C ASN A 12 61.66 -59.77 -2.49
N VAL A 13 60.86 -60.59 -3.21
CA VAL A 13 60.79 -62.09 -3.15
C VAL A 13 60.25 -62.70 -1.81
N GLY A 14 59.58 -63.86 -1.75
CA GLY A 14 58.88 -64.64 -2.79
C GLY A 14 58.58 -66.12 -2.43
N MET A 15 57.42 -66.62 -2.93
CA MET A 15 57.08 -68.02 -3.32
C MET A 15 57.01 -69.21 -2.31
N ASN A 16 55.97 -70.05 -2.54
CA ASN A 16 55.80 -71.48 -2.19
C ASN A 16 55.62 -71.87 -0.70
N GLY A 17 54.93 -72.96 -0.34
CA GLY A 17 54.04 -73.85 -1.12
C GLY A 17 53.73 -75.20 -0.43
N ALA A 18 52.49 -75.71 -0.58
CA ALA A 18 51.96 -76.99 -0.05
C ALA A 18 51.86 -77.13 1.51
N GLY A 19 51.00 -77.99 2.07
CA GLY A 19 49.90 -78.78 1.47
C GLY A 19 49.15 -79.71 2.44
N LEU A 20 47.89 -80.04 2.07
CA LEU A 20 47.02 -81.13 2.54
C LEU A 20 46.79 -81.36 4.06
N PHE A 21 45.50 -81.35 4.45
CA PHE A 21 44.92 -82.45 5.24
C PHE A 21 43.48 -82.76 4.77
N ARG A 22 43.18 -84.07 4.69
CA ARG A 22 41.90 -84.83 4.52
C ARG A 22 40.59 -84.00 4.63
N GLY A 23 39.55 -84.10 3.79
CA GLY A 23 39.04 -85.23 2.98
C GLY A 23 38.17 -86.17 3.85
N LEU A 24 36.97 -86.64 3.50
CA LEU A 24 36.12 -86.68 2.28
C LEU A 24 34.64 -86.94 2.77
N CYS A 25 33.51 -86.88 2.04
CA CYS A 25 33.11 -86.47 0.68
C CYS A 25 31.57 -86.29 0.59
N THR A 26 31.02 -85.33 -0.18
CA THR A 26 29.69 -85.46 -0.84
C THR A 26 29.54 -84.45 -2.00
N ARG A 27 28.47 -84.56 -2.80
CA ARG A 27 28.45 -84.14 -4.23
C ARG A 27 27.08 -83.50 -4.62
N ILE A 28 27.05 -82.83 -5.78
CA ILE A 28 25.85 -82.50 -6.63
C ILE A 28 25.14 -81.13 -6.40
N LYS A 29 24.89 -80.43 -7.55
CA LYS A 29 23.98 -79.29 -7.83
C LYS A 29 24.35 -77.87 -7.31
N ALA A 30 23.73 -76.87 -7.96
CA ALA A 30 23.62 -75.44 -7.60
C ALA A 30 24.79 -74.42 -7.82
N LYS A 31 25.81 -74.68 -8.67
CA LYS A 31 26.76 -73.62 -9.14
C LYS A 31 26.56 -73.16 -10.60
N ARG A 32 25.31 -73.03 -11.06
CA ARG A 32 24.94 -72.51 -12.41
C ARG A 32 24.34 -71.09 -12.41
N PHE A 33 24.40 -70.37 -11.28
CA PHE A 33 23.67 -69.11 -11.05
C PHE A 33 24.57 -67.87 -10.83
N ARG A 34 25.77 -67.81 -11.43
CA ARG A 34 26.68 -66.64 -11.30
C ARG A 34 27.29 -66.08 -12.60
N LEU A 35 26.70 -66.36 -13.77
CA LEU A 35 27.10 -65.75 -15.05
C LEU A 35 26.00 -64.96 -15.79
N LYS A 36 24.82 -64.72 -15.17
CA LYS A 36 23.68 -64.02 -15.79
C LYS A 36 23.42 -62.59 -15.25
N ARG A 37 24.36 -62.02 -14.46
CA ARG A 37 24.19 -60.70 -13.78
C ARG A 37 25.00 -59.53 -14.35
N ARG A 38 26.01 -59.72 -15.21
CA ARG A 38 26.78 -58.59 -15.80
C ARG A 38 26.14 -57.96 -17.05
N GLY A 39 25.43 -58.73 -17.87
CA GLY A 39 24.80 -58.22 -19.09
C GLY A 39 23.61 -57.27 -18.88
N LYS A 40 22.94 -57.29 -17.72
CA LYS A 40 21.80 -56.39 -17.43
C LYS A 40 22.21 -54.99 -16.95
N VAL A 41 23.39 -54.83 -16.36
CA VAL A 41 23.80 -53.53 -15.76
C VAL A 41 24.12 -52.49 -16.83
N VAL A 42 24.81 -52.89 -17.90
CA VAL A 42 25.15 -51.97 -19.01
C VAL A 42 23.89 -51.49 -19.75
N LEU A 43 22.93 -52.39 -20.02
CA LEU A 43 21.70 -52.04 -20.73
C LEU A 43 20.81 -51.09 -19.90
N LEU A 44 20.74 -51.30 -18.59
CA LEU A 44 20.01 -50.40 -17.68
C LEU A 44 20.66 -49.02 -17.59
N GLY A 45 21.99 -48.92 -17.57
CA GLY A 45 22.70 -47.63 -17.54
C GLY A 45 22.51 -46.81 -18.81
N VAL A 46 22.54 -47.43 -19.99
CA VAL A 46 22.23 -46.74 -21.26
C VAL A 46 20.76 -46.32 -21.30
N SER A 47 19.84 -47.18 -20.85
CA SER A 47 18.42 -46.84 -20.77
C SER A 47 18.16 -45.67 -19.80
N SER A 48 18.82 -45.62 -18.64
CA SER A 48 18.62 -44.53 -17.67
C SER A 48 19.18 -43.19 -18.15
N VAL A 49 20.29 -43.19 -18.90
CA VAL A 49 20.83 -41.96 -19.53
C VAL A 49 19.90 -41.47 -20.64
N ILE A 50 19.38 -42.36 -21.49
CA ILE A 50 18.42 -41.98 -22.55
C ILE A 50 17.09 -41.51 -21.95
N ILE A 51 16.57 -42.18 -20.91
CA ILE A 51 15.34 -41.76 -20.23
C ILE A 51 15.52 -40.43 -19.50
N SER A 52 16.65 -40.22 -18.81
CA SER A 52 16.93 -38.92 -18.17
C SER A 52 17.11 -37.81 -19.20
N GLY A 53 17.79 -38.09 -20.33
CA GLY A 53 17.90 -37.15 -21.45
C GLY A 53 16.56 -36.83 -22.10
N ALA A 54 15.68 -37.82 -22.30
CA ALA A 54 14.34 -37.63 -22.84
C ALA A 54 13.38 -36.93 -21.87
N LEU A 55 13.53 -37.15 -20.55
CA LEU A 55 12.81 -36.40 -19.52
C LEU A 55 13.31 -34.95 -19.44
N PHE A 56 14.62 -34.73 -19.48
CA PHE A 56 15.21 -33.39 -19.51
C PHE A 56 14.83 -32.64 -20.80
N GLN A 57 14.82 -33.31 -21.95
CA GLN A 57 14.32 -32.74 -23.21
C GLN A 57 12.81 -32.50 -23.17
N LYS A 58 12.01 -33.35 -22.51
CA LYS A 58 10.57 -33.06 -22.29
C LYS A 58 10.33 -31.90 -21.32
N GLN A 59 11.18 -31.72 -20.31
CA GLN A 59 11.12 -30.56 -19.42
C GLN A 59 11.58 -29.29 -20.13
N LEU A 60 12.64 -29.34 -20.93
CA LEU A 60 13.07 -28.23 -21.79
C LEU A 60 12.01 -27.88 -22.83
N ASN A 61 11.47 -28.85 -23.56
CA ASN A 61 10.37 -28.61 -24.50
C ASN A 61 9.15 -28.05 -23.78
N SER A 62 8.72 -28.62 -22.65
CA SER A 62 7.62 -28.04 -21.87
C SER A 62 7.92 -26.63 -21.35
N LEU A 63 9.18 -26.28 -21.07
CA LEU A 63 9.57 -24.92 -20.72
C LEU A 63 9.54 -23.99 -21.94
N PHE A 64 9.97 -24.45 -23.11
CA PHE A 64 9.89 -23.70 -24.37
C PHE A 64 8.44 -23.54 -24.86
N ASP A 65 7.61 -24.59 -24.77
CA ASP A 65 6.17 -24.56 -25.09
C ASP A 65 5.43 -23.63 -24.12
N ASN A 66 5.79 -23.64 -22.83
CA ASN A 66 5.26 -22.68 -21.83
C ASN A 66 5.76 -21.25 -22.06
N LEU A 67 7.02 -21.06 -22.47
CA LEU A 67 7.58 -19.74 -22.82
C LEU A 67 6.87 -19.19 -24.06
N GLN A 68 6.71 -20.00 -25.11
CA GLN A 68 6.02 -19.58 -26.33
C GLN A 68 4.53 -19.30 -26.09
N THR A 69 3.84 -20.09 -25.25
CA THR A 69 2.44 -19.81 -24.85
C THR A 69 2.29 -18.75 -23.74
N THR A 70 3.39 -18.24 -23.18
CA THR A 70 3.38 -16.99 -22.41
C THR A 70 3.63 -15.80 -23.34
N ASP A 71 4.61 -15.90 -24.25
CA ASP A 71 4.89 -14.89 -25.29
C ASP A 71 3.66 -14.65 -26.17
N ASP A 72 2.94 -15.67 -26.63
CA ASP A 72 1.70 -15.54 -27.42
C ASP A 72 0.58 -14.83 -26.64
N VAL A 73 0.47 -15.06 -25.32
CA VAL A 73 -0.52 -14.40 -24.45
C VAL A 73 -0.13 -12.95 -24.15
N PHE A 74 1.15 -12.68 -23.92
CA PHE A 74 1.65 -11.32 -23.72
C PHE A 74 1.65 -10.51 -25.01
N GLU A 75 1.94 -11.10 -26.18
CA GLU A 75 1.70 -10.51 -27.50
C GLU A 75 0.22 -10.15 -27.65
N ALA A 76 -0.69 -11.07 -27.36
CA ALA A 76 -2.13 -10.81 -27.44
C ALA A 76 -2.57 -9.69 -26.49
N GLU A 77 -2.17 -9.68 -25.21
CA GLU A 77 -2.54 -8.59 -24.31
C GLU A 77 -1.83 -7.27 -24.64
N ARG A 78 -0.64 -7.29 -25.26
CA ARG A 78 0.09 -6.10 -25.76
C ARG A 78 -0.52 -5.53 -27.03
N GLU A 79 -0.99 -6.36 -27.95
CA GLU A 79 -1.78 -5.93 -29.13
C GLU A 79 -3.14 -5.39 -28.69
N ASN A 80 -3.79 -6.01 -27.69
CA ASN A 80 -5.02 -5.48 -27.10
C ASN A 80 -4.79 -4.23 -26.23
N ALA A 81 -3.59 -3.99 -25.69
CA ALA A 81 -3.22 -2.70 -25.12
C ALA A 81 -3.12 -1.58 -26.20
N ARG A 82 -2.89 -1.95 -27.47
CA ARG A 82 -3.02 -1.05 -28.63
C ARG A 82 -4.47 -0.89 -29.12
N ALA A 83 -5.46 -1.54 -28.49
CA ALA A 83 -6.88 -1.22 -28.67
C ALA A 83 -7.21 0.10 -27.97
N LEU A 84 -6.58 1.17 -28.46
CA LEU A 84 -6.70 2.54 -27.99
C LEU A 84 -8.18 2.92 -27.86
N TYR A 85 -8.49 3.73 -26.84
CA TYR A 85 -9.55 4.70 -27.02
C TYR A 85 -9.29 5.45 -28.32
N ILE A 86 -10.24 5.40 -29.24
CA ILE A 86 -10.32 6.38 -30.33
C ILE A 86 -10.82 7.70 -29.71
N TYR A 87 -10.00 8.28 -28.82
CA TYR A 87 -9.96 9.72 -28.62
C TYR A 87 -9.87 10.31 -30.01
N ALA A 88 -10.86 11.12 -30.38
CA ALA A 88 -11.12 11.42 -31.77
C ALA A 88 -10.10 12.42 -32.32
N ASN A 89 -8.89 11.93 -32.64
CA ASN A 89 -7.87 12.60 -33.45
C ASN A 89 -8.30 12.67 -34.94
N ASN A 90 -9.60 12.92 -35.13
CA ASN A 90 -10.28 13.13 -36.38
C ASN A 90 -9.92 14.54 -36.85
N SER A 91 -9.07 14.62 -37.87
CA SER A 91 -8.87 15.84 -38.66
C SER A 91 -10.21 16.47 -39.11
N LYS A 92 -11.25 15.65 -39.31
CA LYS A 92 -12.64 16.10 -39.54
C LYS A 92 -13.31 16.81 -38.36
N CYS A 93 -13.19 16.28 -37.14
CA CYS A 93 -13.69 16.96 -35.95
C CYS A 93 -12.88 18.25 -35.71
N SER A 94 -11.57 18.20 -35.96
CA SER A 94 -10.72 19.39 -36.02
C SER A 94 -11.18 20.38 -37.10
N GLU A 95 -11.72 19.96 -38.24
CA GLU A 95 -12.23 20.87 -39.29
C GLU A 95 -13.58 21.52 -38.96
N ASP A 96 -14.56 20.79 -38.43
CA ASP A 96 -15.84 21.38 -38.04
C ASP A 96 -15.72 22.20 -36.74
N CYS A 97 -14.78 21.82 -35.86
CA CYS A 97 -14.28 22.68 -34.79
C CYS A 97 -13.57 23.92 -35.38
N LYS A 98 -12.68 23.80 -36.38
CA LYS A 98 -12.04 24.95 -37.07
C LYS A 98 -13.05 25.93 -37.71
N LYS A 99 -14.14 25.42 -38.28
CA LYS A 99 -15.22 26.27 -38.84
C LYS A 99 -15.90 27.07 -37.73
N SER A 100 -16.25 26.43 -36.61
CA SER A 100 -16.85 27.11 -35.45
C SER A 100 -15.83 27.96 -34.64
N LEU A 101 -14.53 27.70 -34.77
CA LEU A 101 -13.40 28.50 -34.28
C LEU A 101 -13.22 29.83 -35.01
N SER A 102 -13.71 29.97 -36.23
CA SER A 102 -13.45 31.15 -37.08
C SER A 102 -14.09 32.46 -36.59
N LEU A 103 -14.84 32.43 -35.48
CA LEU A 103 -15.48 33.58 -34.86
C LEU A 103 -14.75 34.06 -33.59
N GLY A 104 -13.48 34.46 -33.79
CA GLY A 104 -12.90 35.63 -33.12
C GLY A 104 -12.60 35.56 -31.61
N ILE A 105 -11.63 34.73 -31.21
CA ILE A 105 -10.75 35.03 -30.05
C ILE A 105 -9.29 34.69 -30.42
N ASP A 106 -8.74 35.48 -31.35
CA ASP A 106 -7.28 35.59 -31.57
C ASP A 106 -6.79 36.94 -31.01
N ASP A 107 -5.48 37.06 -30.77
CA ASP A 107 -4.79 38.23 -30.17
C ASP A 107 -5.15 38.61 -28.71
N CYS A 108 -4.83 37.70 -27.77
CA CYS A 108 -4.43 38.06 -26.41
C CYS A 108 -2.91 37.80 -26.25
N THR A 109 -2.08 38.85 -26.40
CA THR A 109 -0.61 38.65 -26.43
C THR A 109 0.03 38.49 -25.05
N CYS A 110 1.12 37.71 -24.98
CA CYS A 110 1.75 37.28 -23.72
C CYS A 110 2.51 38.39 -22.95
N GLN A 111 2.36 39.67 -23.31
CA GLN A 111 3.01 40.79 -22.62
C GLN A 111 2.10 41.52 -21.61
N ASP A 112 0.78 41.53 -21.82
CA ASP A 112 -0.17 42.23 -20.94
C ASP A 112 -0.32 41.57 -19.55
N VAL A 113 -0.11 40.25 -19.48
CA VAL A 113 -0.23 39.41 -18.26
C VAL A 113 0.62 39.94 -17.08
N LYS A 114 1.73 40.65 -17.35
CA LYS A 114 2.65 41.13 -16.30
C LYS A 114 2.34 42.54 -15.77
N LYS A 115 1.31 43.24 -16.27
CA LYS A 115 1.04 44.65 -15.89
C LYS A 115 -0.43 45.01 -15.67
N LYS A 116 -1.20 44.14 -15.00
CA LYS A 116 -2.38 44.50 -14.19
C LYS A 116 -2.79 43.33 -13.28
N ARG A 117 -3.51 43.65 -12.19
CA ARG A 117 -4.50 42.72 -11.64
C ARG A 117 -5.64 42.64 -12.66
N VAL A 118 -5.58 41.69 -13.59
CA VAL A 118 -6.59 41.54 -14.65
C VAL A 118 -7.78 40.78 -14.08
N TRP A 119 -8.79 41.58 -13.73
CA TRP A 119 -10.19 41.22 -13.54
C TRP A 119 -10.65 40.13 -14.53
N PHE A 120 -11.42 39.12 -14.08
CA PHE A 120 -12.02 38.06 -14.92
C PHE A 120 -13.57 38.12 -14.93
N PRO A 121 -14.23 39.18 -15.46
CA PRO A 121 -15.68 39.34 -15.34
C PRO A 121 -16.50 38.42 -16.25
N TRP A 122 -15.83 37.66 -17.12
CA TRP A 122 -16.44 36.89 -18.20
C TRP A 122 -15.73 35.55 -18.47
N VAL A 123 -15.39 34.76 -17.45
CA VAL A 123 -15.17 33.29 -17.61
C VAL A 123 -16.52 32.57 -17.88
N GLN A 124 -17.40 33.27 -18.59
CA GLN A 124 -18.69 32.91 -19.13
C GLN A 124 -19.64 32.29 -18.13
N SER A 125 -20.22 33.17 -17.29
CA SER A 125 -21.28 32.89 -16.31
C SER A 125 -22.49 32.09 -16.82
N HIS A 126 -22.65 31.94 -18.15
CA HIS A 126 -23.63 31.05 -18.78
C HIS A 126 -23.08 30.36 -20.06
N SER A 127 -21.79 29.97 -20.15
CA SER A 127 -21.32 29.15 -21.30
C SER A 127 -21.78 27.71 -21.20
N HIS A 128 -23.00 27.49 -21.68
CA HIS A 128 -23.54 26.19 -22.06
C HIS A 128 -22.79 25.58 -23.27
N ASN A 129 -21.82 26.30 -23.88
CA ASN A 129 -21.00 25.77 -24.97
C ASN A 129 -19.92 24.83 -24.43
N ARG A 130 -20.23 23.53 -24.44
CA ARG A 130 -19.36 22.41 -24.05
C ARG A 130 -17.93 22.51 -24.61
N TRP A 131 -17.79 22.96 -25.86
CA TRP A 131 -16.49 23.04 -26.55
C TRP A 131 -15.60 24.18 -26.06
N THR A 132 -16.20 25.26 -25.54
CA THR A 132 -15.44 26.36 -24.95
C THR A 132 -14.89 25.97 -23.58
N LEU A 133 -15.72 25.31 -22.74
CA LEU A 133 -15.27 24.79 -21.44
C LEU A 133 -14.15 23.74 -21.60
N LEU A 134 -14.30 22.82 -22.57
CA LEU A 134 -13.24 21.86 -22.90
C LEU A 134 -11.95 22.55 -23.38
N ARG A 135 -12.03 23.61 -24.20
CA ARG A 135 -10.83 24.36 -24.61
C ARG A 135 -10.13 25.04 -23.43
N LEU A 136 -10.87 25.56 -22.46
CA LEU A 136 -10.29 26.10 -21.23
C LEU A 136 -9.57 24.97 -20.46
N ALA A 137 -10.23 23.83 -20.25
CA ALA A 137 -9.66 22.66 -19.58
C ALA A 137 -8.43 22.06 -20.31
N GLN A 138 -8.32 22.23 -21.62
CA GLN A 138 -7.17 21.79 -22.43
C GLN A 138 -6.13 22.90 -22.66
N SER A 139 -6.27 24.07 -22.01
CA SER A 139 -5.32 25.18 -22.14
C SER A 139 -3.91 24.78 -21.72
N ASN A 140 -2.91 25.36 -22.38
CA ASN A 140 -1.51 25.25 -21.94
C ASN A 140 -1.26 26.06 -20.66
N ASP A 141 -1.95 27.19 -20.48
CA ASP A 141 -1.91 27.96 -19.23
C ASP A 141 -2.50 27.13 -18.08
N HIS A 142 -1.77 27.04 -16.97
CA HIS A 142 -2.12 26.20 -15.84
C HIS A 142 -3.39 26.66 -15.11
N ASN A 143 -3.54 27.97 -14.90
CA ASN A 143 -4.67 28.52 -14.15
C ASN A 143 -5.94 28.42 -14.99
N VAL A 144 -5.87 28.78 -16.28
CA VAL A 144 -6.99 28.63 -17.23
C VAL A 144 -7.43 27.16 -17.34
N ARG A 145 -6.49 26.22 -17.31
CA ARG A 145 -6.76 24.77 -17.29
C ARG A 145 -7.48 24.33 -16.02
N LEU A 146 -7.01 24.75 -14.84
CA LEU A 146 -7.68 24.44 -13.57
C LEU A 146 -9.12 24.96 -13.54
N MET A 147 -9.33 26.24 -13.91
CA MET A 147 -10.65 26.88 -13.99
C MET A 147 -11.57 26.18 -15.01
N GLY A 148 -11.03 25.77 -16.17
CA GLY A 148 -11.80 25.04 -17.18
C GLY A 148 -12.24 23.65 -16.76
N VAL A 149 -11.38 22.90 -16.07
CA VAL A 149 -11.73 21.59 -15.47
C VAL A 149 -12.80 21.76 -14.39
N GLU A 150 -12.67 22.79 -13.54
CA GLU A 150 -13.67 23.09 -12.52
C GLU A 150 -15.04 23.43 -13.15
N ALA A 151 -15.06 24.32 -14.15
CA ALA A 151 -16.27 24.71 -14.86
C ALA A 151 -16.96 23.52 -15.57
N LEU A 152 -16.18 22.56 -16.11
CA LEU A 152 -16.71 21.29 -16.62
C LEU A 152 -17.27 20.40 -15.50
N SER A 153 -16.58 20.29 -14.36
CA SER A 153 -17.02 19.43 -13.24
C SER A 153 -18.37 19.84 -12.64
N LYS A 154 -18.73 21.11 -12.79
CA LYS A 154 -19.99 21.72 -12.30
C LYS A 154 -21.15 21.63 -13.29
N GLN A 155 -21.01 20.92 -14.41
CA GLN A 155 -22.08 20.77 -15.41
C GLN A 155 -23.02 19.60 -15.05
N THR A 156 -24.29 19.90 -14.77
CA THR A 156 -25.35 18.92 -14.44
C THR A 156 -26.40 18.74 -15.55
N ASP A 157 -26.66 19.81 -16.31
CA ASP A 157 -27.90 19.96 -17.11
C ASP A 157 -27.75 19.52 -18.57
N TRP A 158 -26.67 18.80 -18.88
CA TRP A 158 -26.35 18.31 -20.22
C TRP A 158 -27.05 16.97 -20.52
N CYS A 159 -27.32 16.66 -21.79
CA CYS A 159 -27.83 15.36 -22.17
C CYS A 159 -26.68 14.34 -22.35
N ASP A 160 -27.01 13.04 -22.33
CA ASP A 160 -25.98 11.98 -22.39
C ASP A 160 -25.11 12.05 -23.65
N SER A 161 -25.63 12.58 -24.76
CA SER A 161 -24.84 12.82 -25.99
C SER A 161 -23.78 13.91 -25.80
N ASP A 162 -24.08 14.94 -25.01
CA ASP A 162 -23.19 16.07 -24.78
C ASP A 162 -22.02 15.67 -23.86
N TYR A 163 -22.31 14.91 -22.80
CA TYR A 163 -21.27 14.27 -21.98
C TYR A 163 -20.43 13.30 -22.80
N LEU A 164 -21.05 12.45 -23.64
CA LEU A 164 -20.34 11.48 -24.46
C LEU A 164 -19.39 12.15 -25.47
N GLU A 165 -19.80 13.24 -26.12
CA GLU A 165 -18.92 14.03 -27.01
C GLU A 165 -17.70 14.59 -26.28
N ILE A 166 -17.90 15.19 -25.09
CA ILE A 166 -16.77 15.75 -24.32
C ILE A 166 -15.89 14.64 -23.75
N ALA A 167 -16.46 13.53 -23.27
CA ALA A 167 -15.70 12.38 -22.78
C ALA A 167 -14.82 11.75 -23.89
N GLN A 168 -15.25 11.79 -25.16
CA GLN A 168 -14.45 11.37 -26.32
C GLN A 168 -13.37 12.38 -26.75
N ALA A 169 -13.45 13.63 -26.27
CA ALA A 169 -12.56 14.73 -26.65
C ALA A 169 -11.64 15.22 -25.52
N CYS A 170 -11.88 14.83 -24.26
CA CYS A 170 -10.99 15.05 -23.11
C CYS A 170 -9.57 14.55 -23.38
N ASP A 171 -8.57 15.26 -22.86
CA ASP A 171 -7.20 14.72 -22.77
C ASP A 171 -7.00 14.04 -21.40
N ALA A 172 -5.89 13.31 -21.24
CA ALA A 172 -5.60 12.59 -20.00
C ALA A 172 -5.62 13.51 -18.76
N ARG A 173 -5.09 14.73 -18.86
CA ARG A 173 -5.05 15.72 -17.76
C ARG A 173 -6.45 16.21 -17.40
N THR A 174 -7.26 16.55 -18.40
CA THR A 174 -8.68 16.91 -18.23
C THR A 174 -9.43 15.78 -17.52
N LEU A 175 -9.28 14.53 -17.99
CA LEU A 175 -9.97 13.38 -17.43
C LEU A 175 -9.55 13.08 -15.97
N ILE A 176 -8.26 13.15 -15.65
CA ILE A 176 -7.75 12.99 -14.27
C ILE A 176 -8.25 14.14 -13.37
N GLY A 177 -8.25 15.37 -13.88
CA GLY A 177 -8.74 16.54 -13.16
C GLY A 177 -10.24 16.48 -12.87
N LEU A 178 -11.03 16.02 -13.84
CA LEU A 178 -12.46 15.72 -13.68
C LEU A 178 -12.67 14.60 -12.65
N ALA A 179 -11.90 13.51 -12.71
CA ALA A 179 -11.99 12.40 -11.75
C ALA A 179 -11.76 12.87 -10.31
N ARG A 180 -10.82 13.81 -10.12
CA ARG A 180 -10.49 14.44 -8.84
C ARG A 180 -11.30 15.69 -8.50
N SER A 181 -12.21 16.17 -9.33
CA SER A 181 -13.13 17.24 -8.92
C SER A 181 -14.36 16.61 -8.28
N PRO A 182 -14.94 17.17 -7.19
CA PRO A 182 -15.94 16.45 -6.39
C PRO A 182 -17.30 16.30 -7.09
N GLU A 183 -17.79 17.38 -7.69
CA GLU A 183 -19.13 17.49 -8.26
C GLU A 183 -19.30 16.79 -9.63
N THR A 184 -18.20 16.35 -10.25
CA THR A 184 -18.17 15.75 -11.58
C THR A 184 -19.15 14.58 -11.76
N ASP A 185 -20.05 14.73 -12.73
CA ASP A 185 -20.93 13.65 -13.21
C ASP A 185 -20.11 12.49 -13.81
N LEU A 186 -20.47 11.24 -13.46
CA LEU A 186 -19.75 10.07 -13.94
C LEU A 186 -19.90 9.81 -15.46
N ARG A 187 -20.86 10.45 -16.14
CA ARG A 187 -21.02 10.43 -17.60
C ARG A 187 -19.84 11.04 -18.36
N PHE A 188 -18.99 11.84 -17.70
CA PHE A 188 -17.72 12.31 -18.28
C PHE A 188 -16.67 11.19 -18.47
N PHE A 189 -16.86 10.01 -17.88
CA PHE A 189 -15.89 8.91 -17.98
C PHE A 189 -16.41 7.81 -18.91
N LEU A 190 -15.77 7.66 -20.07
CA LEU A 190 -16.08 6.56 -20.99
C LEU A 190 -15.89 5.21 -20.29
N PRO A 191 -16.71 4.19 -20.60
CA PRO A 191 -16.47 2.84 -20.13
C PRO A 191 -15.06 2.39 -20.56
N PRO A 192 -14.31 1.66 -19.71
CA PRO A 192 -13.00 1.11 -20.07
C PRO A 192 -13.03 0.29 -21.38
N PRO A 193 -11.90 0.18 -22.11
CA PRO A 193 -11.82 -0.59 -23.34
C PRO A 193 -12.35 -2.02 -23.15
N LYS A 194 -13.07 -2.53 -24.17
CA LYS A 194 -13.56 -3.91 -24.15
C LYS A 194 -12.37 -4.87 -24.16
N LEU A 195 -12.15 -5.54 -23.04
CA LEU A 195 -11.10 -6.55 -22.92
C LEU A 195 -11.37 -7.73 -23.87
N PRO A 196 -10.32 -8.34 -24.44
CA PRO A 196 -10.46 -9.55 -25.23
C PRO A 196 -10.99 -10.70 -24.37
N TYR A 197 -11.75 -11.59 -25.00
CA TYR A 197 -12.03 -12.90 -24.43
C TYR A 197 -10.73 -13.70 -24.38
N VAL A 198 -10.48 -14.34 -23.23
CA VAL A 198 -9.32 -15.20 -22.95
C VAL A 198 -9.88 -16.46 -22.29
N GLU A 199 -9.47 -17.64 -22.76
CA GLU A 199 -9.96 -18.93 -22.24
C GLU A 199 -9.30 -19.34 -20.92
N GLU A 200 -8.11 -18.79 -20.63
CA GLU A 200 -7.36 -19.06 -19.40
C GLU A 200 -7.98 -18.36 -18.18
N SER A 201 -7.92 -18.99 -17.01
CA SER A 201 -8.49 -18.40 -15.79
C SER A 201 -7.72 -17.15 -15.33
N LEU A 202 -8.36 -16.29 -14.54
CA LEU A 202 -7.68 -15.18 -13.87
C LEU A 202 -6.49 -15.65 -13.00
N GLU A 203 -6.59 -16.83 -12.41
CA GLU A 203 -5.49 -17.44 -11.66
C GLU A 203 -4.30 -17.76 -12.59
N ASP A 204 -4.52 -18.47 -13.71
CA ASP A 204 -3.47 -18.84 -14.66
C ASP A 204 -2.80 -17.61 -15.27
N GLN A 205 -3.60 -16.61 -15.63
CA GLN A 205 -3.14 -15.30 -16.08
C GLN A 205 -2.18 -14.68 -15.03
N PHE A 206 -2.63 -14.51 -13.77
CA PHE A 206 -1.76 -13.92 -12.74
C PHE A 206 -0.53 -14.78 -12.40
N ARG A 207 -0.63 -16.12 -12.50
CA ARG A 207 0.51 -17.03 -12.38
C ARG A 207 1.55 -16.80 -13.47
N LYS A 208 1.13 -16.70 -14.73
CA LYS A 208 2.00 -16.41 -15.88
C LYS A 208 2.73 -15.08 -15.68
N LEU A 209 2.00 -14.00 -15.38
CA LEU A 209 2.60 -12.69 -15.08
C LEU A 209 3.62 -12.76 -13.94
N LEU A 210 3.29 -13.39 -12.81
CA LEU A 210 4.21 -13.54 -11.69
C LEU A 210 5.46 -14.38 -12.02
N SER A 211 5.38 -15.29 -12.98
CA SER A 211 6.52 -16.09 -13.45
C SER A 211 7.43 -15.35 -14.46
N ALA A 212 6.88 -14.35 -15.18
CA ALA A 212 7.65 -13.51 -16.10
C ALA A 212 8.42 -12.38 -15.37
N LEU A 213 7.93 -11.95 -14.20
CA LEU A 213 8.58 -10.88 -13.42
C LEU A 213 9.93 -11.29 -12.82
N PRO A 214 10.84 -10.32 -12.51
CA PRO A 214 12.20 -10.61 -12.11
C PRO A 214 12.24 -11.26 -10.72
N ASN A 215 12.98 -12.37 -10.64
CA ASN A 215 13.22 -13.09 -9.38
C ASN A 215 14.60 -12.78 -8.76
N GLU A 216 15.43 -11.99 -9.45
CA GLU A 216 16.70 -11.46 -8.94
C GLU A 216 16.53 -10.03 -8.40
N GLY A 217 17.37 -9.63 -7.43
CA GLY A 217 17.34 -8.29 -6.83
C GLY A 217 16.14 -7.98 -5.91
N ILE A 218 15.08 -8.78 -5.94
CA ILE A 218 13.93 -8.66 -5.04
C ILE A 218 14.26 -9.00 -3.58
N ASP A 219 13.49 -8.44 -2.66
CA ASP A 219 13.60 -8.83 -1.25
C ASP A 219 13.01 -10.21 -0.97
N LYS A 220 13.48 -10.81 0.13
CA LYS A 220 13.10 -12.14 0.61
C LYS A 220 11.57 -12.31 0.79
N CYS A 221 10.83 -11.24 1.04
CA CYS A 221 9.37 -11.29 1.21
C CYS A 221 8.61 -11.27 -0.12
N THR A 222 9.06 -10.46 -1.06
CA THR A 222 8.54 -10.47 -2.43
C THR A 222 8.78 -11.84 -3.09
N SER A 223 9.97 -12.42 -2.87
CA SER A 223 10.29 -13.81 -3.27
C SER A 223 9.40 -14.86 -2.59
N TYR A 224 9.16 -14.73 -1.27
CA TYR A 224 8.25 -15.61 -0.53
C TYR A 224 6.82 -15.56 -1.07
N PHE A 225 6.21 -14.37 -1.19
CA PHE A 225 4.83 -14.25 -1.67
C PHE A 225 4.66 -14.77 -3.10
N THR A 226 5.65 -14.56 -3.96
CA THR A 226 5.66 -15.08 -5.34
C THR A 226 5.78 -16.61 -5.34
N SER A 227 6.66 -17.17 -4.51
CA SER A 227 6.79 -18.63 -4.32
C SER A 227 5.48 -19.26 -3.83
N THR A 228 4.85 -18.70 -2.79
CA THR A 228 3.55 -19.17 -2.28
C THR A 228 2.47 -19.09 -3.36
N ALA A 229 2.31 -17.92 -4.01
CA ALA A 229 1.33 -17.74 -5.08
C ALA A 229 1.50 -18.80 -6.19
N LEU A 230 2.73 -19.10 -6.61
CA LEU A 230 3.05 -20.11 -7.62
C LEU A 230 2.93 -21.58 -7.14
N GLN A 231 2.80 -21.83 -5.83
CA GLN A 231 2.75 -23.19 -5.24
C GLN A 231 1.37 -23.61 -4.74
N GLU A 232 0.54 -22.71 -4.20
CA GLU A 232 -0.75 -23.07 -3.56
C GLU A 232 -1.70 -23.89 -4.46
N GLY A 233 -1.73 -23.59 -5.77
CA GLY A 233 -2.54 -24.32 -6.76
C GLY A 233 -2.11 -25.78 -7.00
N LYS A 234 -1.00 -26.23 -6.38
CA LYS A 234 -0.49 -27.61 -6.42
C LYS A 234 -0.55 -28.31 -5.05
N HIS A 235 -0.96 -27.61 -3.98
CA HIS A 235 -0.81 -28.07 -2.61
C HIS A 235 -2.06 -27.93 -1.72
N ALA A 236 -3.24 -27.75 -2.31
CA ALA A 236 -4.53 -27.80 -1.59
C ALA A 236 -4.77 -29.11 -0.80
N ASP A 237 -4.04 -30.20 -1.11
CA ASP A 237 -4.09 -31.49 -0.42
C ASP A 237 -3.10 -31.64 0.76
N ALA A 238 -2.27 -30.64 1.08
CA ALA A 238 -1.00 -30.88 1.79
C ALA A 238 -0.86 -30.34 3.23
N ASP A 239 -1.70 -29.42 3.72
CA ASP A 239 -1.46 -28.72 5.01
C ASP A 239 -2.60 -28.81 6.04
N ASP A 240 -3.30 -29.95 6.09
CA ASP A 240 -4.17 -30.30 7.23
C ASP A 240 -3.37 -30.78 8.45
N LYS A 241 -2.63 -29.85 9.07
CA LYS A 241 -1.88 -30.08 10.32
C LYS A 241 -2.11 -29.01 11.38
N GLY A 242 -3.38 -28.84 11.76
CA GLY A 242 -3.75 -28.58 13.16
C GLY A 242 -3.22 -27.29 13.80
N GLY A 243 -3.46 -26.13 13.17
CA GLY A 243 -3.38 -24.83 13.83
C GLY A 243 -4.71 -24.45 14.52
N LEU A 244 -4.67 -24.03 15.78
CA LEU A 244 -5.88 -23.68 16.55
C LEU A 244 -6.43 -22.29 16.14
N TRP A 245 -7.34 -22.27 15.18
CA TRP A 245 -8.00 -21.04 14.72
C TRP A 245 -8.96 -20.47 15.77
N CYS A 246 -8.61 -19.32 16.36
CA CYS A 246 -9.48 -18.58 17.27
C CYS A 246 -9.43 -17.07 16.99
N PHE A 247 -10.27 -16.61 16.05
CA PHE A 247 -10.97 -15.33 16.27
C PHE A 247 -12.18 -15.63 17.16
N GLY A 248 -12.50 -14.72 18.09
CA GLY A 248 -13.46 -15.01 19.17
C GLY A 248 -14.90 -15.24 18.67
N GLY A 249 -15.47 -16.38 19.07
CA GLY A 249 -16.87 -16.73 18.79
C GLY A 249 -17.08 -18.23 18.57
N ASN A 250 -17.65 -18.91 19.56
CA ASN A 250 -18.18 -20.30 19.57
C ASN A 250 -17.81 -21.20 18.36
N GLY A 251 -16.78 -22.02 18.50
CA GLY A 251 -16.46 -23.04 17.49
C GLY A 251 -17.29 -24.32 17.66
N LEU A 252 -17.74 -24.90 16.54
CA LEU A 252 -17.68 -26.35 16.28
C LEU A 252 -18.04 -26.69 14.81
N ALA A 253 -17.50 -27.81 14.33
CA ALA A 253 -17.95 -28.61 13.18
C ALA A 253 -18.17 -27.93 11.80
N PHE A 254 -17.11 -27.89 10.97
CA PHE A 254 -17.27 -28.12 9.52
C PHE A 254 -16.07 -28.87 8.89
N THR A 255 -15.81 -30.09 9.34
CA THR A 255 -14.87 -31.01 8.69
C THR A 255 -15.55 -31.80 7.56
N GLN A 256 -15.97 -31.12 6.47
CA GLN A 256 -16.58 -31.81 5.33
C GLN A 256 -16.54 -31.05 3.99
N SER A 257 -15.39 -31.04 3.30
CA SER A 257 -15.30 -31.23 1.83
C SER A 257 -13.83 -31.21 1.39
N LEU A 258 -13.39 -32.23 0.63
CA LEU A 258 -12.17 -32.13 -0.17
C LEU A 258 -12.50 -31.38 -1.46
N SER A 259 -11.93 -30.18 -1.60
CA SER A 259 -12.01 -29.36 -2.82
C SER A 259 -10.88 -28.33 -2.78
N SER A 260 -10.49 -27.81 -3.95
CA SER A 260 -9.47 -26.77 -4.07
C SER A 260 -9.76 -25.56 -3.18
N ALA A 261 -8.71 -24.80 -2.84
CA ALA A 261 -8.90 -23.46 -2.30
C ALA A 261 -9.76 -22.65 -3.30
N PRO A 262 -10.86 -22.01 -2.85
CA PRO A 262 -11.73 -21.26 -3.77
C PRO A 262 -10.94 -20.21 -4.54
N ASP A 263 -11.21 -20.09 -5.84
CA ASP A 263 -10.43 -19.33 -6.82
C ASP A 263 -10.10 -17.91 -6.32
N GLU A 264 -11.07 -17.23 -5.69
CA GLU A 264 -10.93 -15.90 -5.08
C GLU A 264 -9.79 -15.81 -4.04
N LYS A 265 -9.49 -16.89 -3.31
CA LYS A 265 -8.34 -16.95 -2.38
C LYS A 265 -7.02 -17.02 -3.12
N VAL A 266 -6.95 -17.77 -4.21
CA VAL A 266 -5.72 -17.98 -4.97
C VAL A 266 -5.38 -16.73 -5.79
N GLU A 267 -6.40 -16.09 -6.38
CA GLU A 267 -6.34 -14.72 -6.89
C GLU A 267 -5.86 -13.74 -5.81
N GLN A 268 -6.39 -13.80 -4.59
CA GLN A 268 -5.93 -12.93 -3.49
C GLN A 268 -4.45 -13.16 -3.13
N PHE A 269 -3.91 -14.38 -3.21
CA PHE A 269 -2.47 -14.62 -3.01
C PHE A 269 -1.64 -14.08 -4.18
N CYS A 270 -2.06 -14.30 -5.42
CA CYS A 270 -1.37 -13.78 -6.60
C CYS A 270 -1.36 -12.24 -6.61
N LEU A 271 -2.49 -11.61 -6.28
CA LEU A 271 -2.61 -10.16 -6.13
C LEU A 271 -1.80 -9.61 -4.94
N GLN A 272 -1.55 -10.38 -3.87
CA GLN A 272 -0.64 -9.98 -2.79
C GLN A 272 0.84 -10.03 -3.20
N ALA A 273 1.24 -11.02 -3.99
CA ALA A 273 2.56 -11.07 -4.61
C ALA A 273 2.75 -9.90 -5.59
N LEU A 274 1.78 -9.66 -6.47
CA LEU A 274 1.77 -8.54 -7.43
C LEU A 274 1.73 -7.17 -6.72
N SER A 275 1.03 -7.06 -5.59
CA SER A 275 1.07 -5.89 -4.68
C SER A 275 2.42 -5.70 -3.97
N SER A 276 3.34 -6.66 -4.06
CA SER A 276 4.71 -6.53 -3.58
C SER A 276 5.69 -6.22 -4.70
N HIS A 277 5.59 -6.89 -5.86
CA HIS A 277 6.33 -6.51 -7.07
C HIS A 277 6.06 -5.06 -7.49
N SER A 278 4.80 -4.61 -7.49
CA SER A 278 4.42 -3.22 -7.80
C SER A 278 4.93 -2.15 -6.83
N LYS A 279 5.71 -2.50 -5.79
CA LYS A 279 6.45 -1.51 -4.97
C LYS A 279 7.80 -1.14 -5.60
N ILE A 280 8.23 -1.87 -6.62
CA ILE A 280 9.53 -1.74 -7.30
C ILE A 280 9.31 -1.11 -8.67
N LEU A 281 10.04 -0.03 -8.98
CA LEU A 281 9.83 0.79 -10.19
C LEU A 281 9.94 -0.02 -11.49
N SER A 282 11.06 -0.73 -11.69
CA SER A 282 11.29 -1.56 -12.88
C SER A 282 10.28 -2.70 -13.02
N HIS A 283 9.70 -3.17 -11.91
CA HIS A 283 8.67 -4.21 -11.95
C HIS A 283 7.32 -3.62 -12.35
N CYS A 284 7.04 -2.35 -12.04
CA CYS A 284 5.83 -1.67 -12.53
C CYS A 284 5.83 -1.57 -14.06
N GLU A 285 7.00 -1.27 -14.65
CA GLU A 285 7.17 -1.21 -16.10
C GLU A 285 6.89 -2.57 -16.75
N GLN A 286 7.49 -3.65 -16.22
CA GLN A 286 7.23 -5.00 -16.73
C GLN A 286 5.79 -5.48 -16.47
N ILE A 287 5.15 -5.11 -15.34
CA ILE A 287 3.73 -5.40 -15.09
C ILE A 287 2.85 -4.76 -16.16
N VAL A 288 3.18 -3.56 -16.64
CA VAL A 288 2.43 -2.88 -17.72
C VAL A 288 2.75 -3.49 -19.09
N GLU A 289 4.01 -3.84 -19.36
CA GLU A 289 4.44 -4.49 -20.61
C GLU A 289 3.77 -5.85 -20.84
N HIS A 290 3.60 -6.64 -19.77
CA HIS A 290 3.03 -7.98 -19.76
C HIS A 290 1.50 -7.98 -19.49
N GLY A 291 0.76 -6.98 -19.97
CA GLY A 291 -0.73 -6.97 -19.94
C GLY A 291 -1.38 -6.74 -18.56
N GLY A 292 -0.60 -6.53 -17.50
CA GLY A 292 -1.08 -6.50 -16.12
C GLY A 292 -2.19 -5.49 -15.81
N LEU A 293 -2.27 -4.37 -16.54
CA LEU A 293 -3.36 -3.39 -16.39
C LEU A 293 -4.70 -3.96 -16.86
N GLN A 294 -4.71 -4.77 -17.92
CA GLN A 294 -5.87 -5.43 -18.50
C GLN A 294 -6.33 -6.58 -17.62
N MET A 295 -5.41 -7.39 -17.11
CA MET A 295 -5.68 -8.49 -16.16
C MET A 295 -6.29 -7.98 -14.84
N LEU A 296 -5.72 -6.89 -14.29
CA LEU A 296 -6.25 -6.23 -13.09
C LEU A 296 -7.66 -5.65 -13.34
N LEU A 297 -7.94 -5.17 -14.55
CA LEU A 297 -9.24 -4.64 -14.93
C LEU A 297 -10.28 -5.77 -15.06
N ARG A 298 -9.90 -6.89 -15.69
CA ARG A 298 -10.69 -8.14 -15.76
C ARG A 298 -11.09 -8.61 -14.35
N ALA A 299 -10.12 -8.71 -13.45
CA ALA A 299 -10.37 -9.05 -12.04
C ALA A 299 -11.29 -8.05 -11.32
N SER A 300 -11.18 -6.75 -11.62
CA SER A 300 -12.04 -5.72 -11.01
C SER A 300 -13.53 -5.86 -11.37
N TYR A 301 -13.83 -6.40 -12.56
CA TYR A 301 -15.18 -6.71 -13.02
C TYR A 301 -15.68 -8.07 -12.50
N GLU A 302 -14.91 -9.14 -12.72
CA GLU A 302 -15.30 -10.51 -12.33
C GLU A 302 -15.41 -10.69 -10.81
N ARG A 303 -14.67 -9.88 -10.04
CA ARG A 303 -14.70 -9.86 -8.57
C ARG A 303 -15.24 -8.53 -8.04
N SER A 304 -16.14 -7.88 -8.80
CA SER A 304 -16.78 -6.59 -8.49
C SER A 304 -17.53 -6.52 -7.15
N ARG A 305 -17.86 -7.66 -6.54
CA ARG A 305 -18.44 -7.74 -5.18
C ARG A 305 -17.40 -7.91 -4.06
N SER A 306 -16.15 -8.23 -4.39
CA SER A 306 -15.08 -8.43 -3.41
C SER A 306 -14.29 -7.15 -3.18
N LEU A 307 -14.71 -6.38 -2.17
CA LEU A 307 -13.94 -5.22 -1.67
C LEU A 307 -12.50 -5.60 -1.28
N LYS A 308 -12.23 -6.86 -0.92
CA LYS A 308 -10.86 -7.35 -0.66
C LYS A 308 -10.01 -7.26 -1.93
N ILE A 309 -10.47 -7.84 -3.03
CA ILE A 309 -9.76 -7.80 -4.32
C ILE A 309 -9.69 -6.36 -4.85
N GLN A 310 -10.80 -5.62 -4.85
CA GLN A 310 -10.82 -4.23 -5.33
C GLN A 310 -9.82 -3.33 -4.58
N ARG A 311 -9.72 -3.43 -3.24
CA ARG A 311 -8.70 -2.68 -2.47
C ARG A 311 -7.27 -3.07 -2.85
N ILE A 312 -6.98 -4.36 -3.08
CA ILE A 312 -5.63 -4.80 -3.50
C ILE A 312 -5.33 -4.31 -4.92
N VAL A 313 -6.29 -4.39 -5.84
CA VAL A 313 -6.16 -3.87 -7.21
C VAL A 313 -5.92 -2.35 -7.19
N ALA A 314 -6.72 -1.58 -6.45
CA ALA A 314 -6.52 -0.13 -6.26
C ALA A 314 -5.16 0.19 -5.60
N ARG A 315 -4.67 -0.66 -4.70
CA ARG A 315 -3.32 -0.54 -4.12
C ARG A 315 -2.23 -0.75 -5.16
N ILE A 316 -2.36 -1.75 -6.04
CA ILE A 316 -1.42 -2.01 -7.15
C ILE A 316 -1.41 -0.83 -8.11
N ILE A 317 -2.57 -0.44 -8.66
CA ILE A 317 -2.70 0.68 -9.60
C ILE A 317 -2.16 1.99 -8.99
N GLY A 318 -2.45 2.27 -7.71
CA GLY A 318 -1.92 3.44 -7.02
C GLY A 318 -0.41 3.38 -6.72
N ASN A 319 0.24 2.22 -6.85
CA ASN A 319 1.70 2.12 -6.83
C ASN A 319 2.28 2.36 -8.24
N ILE A 320 1.72 1.72 -9.28
CA ILE A 320 2.15 1.93 -10.68
C ILE A 320 1.98 3.41 -11.06
N ALA A 321 0.94 4.08 -10.57
CA ALA A 321 0.73 5.52 -10.75
C ALA A 321 1.83 6.43 -10.16
N VAL A 322 2.73 5.92 -9.30
CA VAL A 322 3.92 6.68 -8.85
C VAL A 322 4.93 6.86 -10.00
N CYS A 323 4.91 5.98 -11.00
CA CYS A 323 5.80 5.94 -12.17
C CYS A 323 5.28 6.91 -13.25
N PRO A 324 5.93 8.07 -13.50
CA PRO A 324 5.37 9.09 -14.40
C PRO A 324 5.23 8.62 -15.85
N ASN A 325 6.12 7.73 -16.28
CA ASN A 325 6.15 7.11 -17.61
C ASN A 325 4.98 6.13 -17.87
N LEU A 326 4.34 5.61 -16.82
CA LEU A 326 3.23 4.64 -16.94
C LEU A 326 1.85 5.31 -16.81
N ALA A 327 1.81 6.62 -16.54
CA ALA A 327 0.56 7.37 -16.38
C ALA A 327 -0.33 7.29 -17.63
N GLU A 328 0.25 7.38 -18.82
CA GLU A 328 -0.51 7.26 -20.08
C GLU A 328 -1.08 5.85 -20.27
N ASN A 329 -0.32 4.79 -19.99
CA ASN A 329 -0.82 3.41 -20.07
C ASN A 329 -2.00 3.17 -19.13
N ILE A 330 -1.96 3.73 -17.91
CA ILE A 330 -3.06 3.67 -16.94
C ILE A 330 -4.31 4.38 -17.49
N VAL A 331 -4.16 5.56 -18.13
CA VAL A 331 -5.29 6.27 -18.75
C VAL A 331 -5.84 5.53 -19.97
N GLN A 332 -4.97 5.07 -20.88
CA GLN A 332 -5.37 4.34 -22.09
C GLN A 332 -6.10 3.03 -21.77
N ALA A 333 -5.70 2.32 -20.71
CA ALA A 333 -6.38 1.13 -20.21
C ALA A 333 -7.72 1.42 -19.46
N GLY A 334 -8.17 2.68 -19.39
CA GLY A 334 -9.47 3.06 -18.81
C GLY A 334 -9.52 3.13 -17.29
N TRP A 335 -8.38 3.06 -16.58
CA TRP A 335 -8.37 3.05 -15.12
C TRP A 335 -8.93 4.33 -14.49
N VAL A 336 -8.81 5.48 -15.15
CA VAL A 336 -9.33 6.75 -14.61
C VAL A 336 -10.84 6.67 -14.36
N THR A 337 -11.61 5.99 -15.22
CA THR A 337 -13.05 5.72 -15.02
C THR A 337 -13.31 4.91 -13.77
N ILE A 338 -12.59 3.79 -13.58
CA ILE A 338 -12.73 2.91 -12.42
C ILE A 338 -12.34 3.65 -11.13
N LEU A 339 -11.24 4.39 -11.17
CA LEU A 339 -10.75 5.18 -10.04
C LEU A 339 -11.68 6.35 -9.68
N ALA A 340 -12.30 7.03 -10.65
CA ALA A 340 -13.26 8.10 -10.42
C ALA A 340 -14.52 7.63 -9.68
N GLY A 341 -14.99 6.42 -10.00
CA GLY A 341 -16.07 5.74 -9.28
C GLY A 341 -15.63 5.22 -7.90
N TRP A 342 -14.46 4.59 -7.81
CA TRP A 342 -13.93 4.08 -6.53
C TRP A 342 -13.61 5.19 -5.51
N LEU A 343 -13.17 6.37 -5.97
CA LEU A 343 -12.99 7.56 -5.12
C LEU A 343 -14.30 8.03 -4.47
N ARG A 344 -15.44 7.76 -5.12
CA ARG A 344 -16.80 8.08 -4.64
C ARG A 344 -17.46 6.91 -3.88
N SER A 345 -16.70 5.86 -3.56
CA SER A 345 -17.20 4.70 -2.81
C SER A 345 -17.41 5.02 -1.33
N ASN A 346 -18.48 4.48 -0.75
CA ASN A 346 -18.69 4.44 0.70
C ASN A 346 -17.58 3.65 1.44
N ASP A 347 -16.85 2.76 0.74
CA ASP A 347 -15.71 2.07 1.33
C ASP A 347 -14.48 2.98 1.40
N PHE A 348 -14.25 3.58 2.58
CA PHE A 348 -13.15 4.52 2.82
C PHE A 348 -11.75 3.99 2.42
N ALA A 349 -11.49 2.69 2.58
CA ALA A 349 -10.21 2.09 2.18
C ALA A 349 -10.02 2.07 0.65
N LEU A 350 -11.05 1.63 -0.09
CA LEU A 350 -11.05 1.67 -1.56
C LEU A 350 -10.98 3.11 -2.08
N ALA A 351 -11.78 4.02 -1.51
CA ALA A 351 -11.76 5.44 -1.86
C ALA A 351 -10.39 6.08 -1.61
N SER A 352 -9.72 5.76 -0.49
CA SER A 352 -8.37 6.26 -0.19
C SER A 352 -7.28 5.68 -1.10
N HIS A 353 -7.40 4.41 -1.52
CA HIS A 353 -6.52 3.85 -2.54
C HIS A 353 -6.72 4.53 -3.90
N ALA A 354 -7.97 4.80 -4.29
CA ALA A 354 -8.29 5.51 -5.53
C ALA A 354 -7.85 6.98 -5.51
N ALA A 355 -8.06 7.69 -4.39
CA ALA A 355 -7.56 9.04 -4.14
C ALA A 355 -6.04 9.12 -4.32
N ARG A 356 -5.31 8.17 -3.73
CA ARG A 356 -3.85 8.08 -3.88
C ARG A 356 -3.44 7.83 -5.34
N ALA A 357 -4.11 6.93 -6.05
CA ALA A 357 -3.82 6.64 -7.45
C ALA A 357 -4.05 7.88 -8.33
N LEU A 358 -5.21 8.53 -8.21
CA LEU A 358 -5.53 9.73 -8.97
C LEU A 358 -4.62 10.91 -8.61
N ALA A 359 -4.30 11.13 -7.33
CA ALA A 359 -3.35 12.18 -6.92
C ALA A 359 -1.90 11.90 -7.41
N ASN A 360 -1.54 10.64 -7.63
CA ASN A 360 -0.27 10.28 -8.25
C ASN A 360 -0.27 10.47 -9.78
N LEU A 361 -1.41 10.26 -10.45
CA LEU A 361 -1.59 10.54 -11.88
C LEU A 361 -1.71 12.04 -12.18
N ASP A 362 -2.31 12.82 -11.27
CA ASP A 362 -2.49 14.26 -11.41
C ASP A 362 -1.12 14.95 -11.43
N THR A 363 -0.87 15.70 -12.50
CA THR A 363 0.37 16.45 -12.73
C THR A 363 0.13 17.96 -12.76
N ASP A 364 -1.14 18.39 -12.76
CA ASP A 364 -1.49 19.80 -12.60
C ASP A 364 -1.58 20.15 -11.12
N PHE A 365 -2.33 19.37 -10.33
CA PHE A 365 -2.57 19.65 -8.91
C PHE A 365 -1.53 19.00 -7.99
N GLY A 366 -0.25 19.30 -8.27
CA GLY A 366 0.92 18.99 -7.44
C GLY A 366 1.94 18.01 -8.06
N THR A 367 3.25 18.25 -7.84
CA THR A 367 4.32 17.38 -8.36
C THR A 367 4.64 16.18 -7.47
N LYS A 368 4.24 16.23 -6.19
CA LYS A 368 4.62 15.28 -5.14
C LYS A 368 3.85 13.96 -5.27
N LYS A 369 4.46 12.83 -4.85
CA LYS A 369 3.90 11.48 -5.09
C LYS A 369 3.78 10.66 -3.81
N TYR A 370 2.57 10.20 -3.53
CA TYR A 370 2.15 9.41 -2.38
C TYR A 370 2.62 7.95 -2.52
N GLN A 371 3.73 7.67 -1.85
CA GLN A 371 4.46 6.40 -1.91
C GLN A 371 3.64 5.21 -1.34
N PRO A 372 4.03 3.96 -1.63
CA PRO A 372 3.37 2.77 -1.06
C PRO A 372 3.39 2.78 0.48
N GLY A 373 2.19 2.92 1.07
CA GLY A 373 1.98 3.05 2.51
C GLY A 373 1.74 4.48 3.02
N VAL A 374 1.57 5.48 2.13
CA VAL A 374 1.15 6.83 2.51
C VAL A 374 -0.18 7.16 1.83
N TYR A 375 -1.20 7.51 2.60
CA TYR A 375 -2.55 7.79 2.11
C TYR A 375 -3.01 9.20 2.46
N LEU A 376 -3.72 9.82 1.52
CA LEU A 376 -4.33 11.13 1.66
C LEU A 376 -5.77 10.97 2.17
N TYR A 377 -6.03 11.45 3.38
CA TYR A 377 -7.34 11.40 4.03
C TYR A 377 -8.18 12.64 3.69
N HIS A 378 -7.52 13.80 3.63
CA HIS A 378 -8.14 15.06 3.22
C HIS A 378 -7.05 16.04 2.70
N PRO A 379 -7.33 16.86 1.67
CA PRO A 379 -8.45 16.72 0.72
C PRO A 379 -8.18 15.56 -0.25
N GLN A 380 -9.18 14.72 -0.54
CA GLN A 380 -9.01 13.60 -1.49
C GLN A 380 -9.20 14.07 -2.96
N PHE A 381 -10.11 15.03 -3.14
CA PHE A 381 -10.35 15.75 -4.39
C PHE A 381 -9.33 16.89 -4.59
N ARG A 382 -9.38 17.57 -5.74
CA ARG A 382 -8.83 18.92 -5.91
C ARG A 382 -9.62 19.90 -5.04
N SER A 383 -8.97 21.00 -4.65
CA SER A 383 -9.57 22.06 -3.84
C SER A 383 -8.98 23.39 -4.29
N SER A 384 -9.77 24.46 -4.29
CA SER A 384 -9.25 25.83 -4.40
C SER A 384 -8.50 26.24 -3.14
N GLU A 385 -9.05 25.83 -1.99
CA GLU A 385 -8.60 26.16 -0.65
C GLU A 385 -7.10 25.87 -0.43
N PRO A 386 -6.30 26.86 0.03
CA PRO A 386 -4.95 26.63 0.52
C PRO A 386 -4.88 25.59 1.63
N VAL A 387 -3.73 24.94 1.74
CA VAL A 387 -3.39 24.05 2.86
C VAL A 387 -2.36 24.75 3.74
N TYR A 388 -2.69 25.05 4.99
CA TYR A 388 -1.75 25.74 5.90
C TYR A 388 -0.93 24.78 6.76
N ALA A 389 -1.44 23.58 7.05
CA ALA A 389 -0.76 22.61 7.91
C ALA A 389 -0.97 21.15 7.48
N ASP A 390 0.02 20.33 7.77
CA ASP A 390 -0.01 18.88 7.60
C ASP A 390 -0.31 18.18 8.93
N ILE A 391 -1.33 17.31 8.98
CA ILE A 391 -1.60 16.46 10.16
C ILE A 391 -1.31 14.99 9.80
N VAL A 392 -0.27 14.42 10.43
CA VAL A 392 0.27 13.10 10.07
C VAL A 392 -0.07 12.05 11.13
N PHE A 393 -0.91 11.09 10.74
CA PHE A 393 -1.42 10.00 11.57
C PHE A 393 -0.59 8.72 11.44
N VAL A 394 -0.07 8.19 12.54
CA VAL A 394 0.79 6.99 12.58
C VAL A 394 0.24 5.96 13.59
N HIS A 395 -0.23 4.82 13.08
CA HIS A 395 -0.92 3.80 13.89
C HIS A 395 0.00 2.94 14.77
N GLY A 396 -0.59 2.19 15.71
CA GLY A 396 0.10 1.22 16.56
C GLY A 396 0.19 -0.20 15.98
N LEU A 397 0.64 -1.15 16.82
CA LEU A 397 0.64 -2.58 16.50
C LEU A 397 -0.79 -3.15 16.38
N LEU A 398 -0.99 -4.11 15.47
CA LEU A 398 -2.30 -4.59 14.98
C LEU A 398 -3.18 -3.52 14.30
N GLY A 399 -2.66 -2.30 14.16
CA GLY A 399 -3.33 -1.20 13.48
C GLY A 399 -3.29 -1.33 11.96
N GLY A 400 -3.29 -0.17 11.33
CA GLY A 400 -3.37 0.03 9.89
C GLY A 400 -4.14 1.32 9.66
N ALA A 401 -3.82 2.06 8.59
CA ALA A 401 -4.43 3.37 8.34
C ALA A 401 -5.97 3.29 8.42
N PHE A 402 -6.58 2.42 7.60
CA PHE A 402 -8.03 2.21 7.50
C PHE A 402 -8.65 1.41 8.66
N LYS A 403 -7.96 1.30 9.80
CA LYS A 403 -8.44 0.56 10.99
C LYS A 403 -8.36 1.38 12.27
N THR A 404 -7.22 2.02 12.53
CA THR A 404 -6.97 2.67 13.83
C THR A 404 -7.85 3.92 14.02
N TRP A 405 -8.03 4.71 12.97
CA TRP A 405 -8.59 6.06 13.07
C TRP A 405 -10.10 6.15 12.76
N ARG A 406 -10.88 5.25 13.37
CA ARG A 406 -12.35 5.15 13.20
C ARG A 406 -13.09 5.44 14.51
N GLN A 407 -14.40 5.69 14.45
CA GLN A 407 -15.24 5.86 15.63
C GLN A 407 -15.28 4.58 16.50
N GLN A 408 -15.50 4.71 17.82
CA GLN A 408 -15.55 3.54 18.70
C GLN A 408 -16.67 2.58 18.27
N ASP A 409 -16.36 1.28 18.19
CA ASP A 409 -17.33 0.26 17.83
C ASP A 409 -18.35 0.08 18.96
N THR A 410 -19.65 0.01 18.65
CA THR A 410 -20.70 -0.30 19.64
C THR A 410 -20.72 -1.80 19.96
N ALA A 411 -21.06 -2.15 21.20
CA ALA A 411 -20.88 -3.50 21.74
C ALA A 411 -21.87 -4.57 21.22
N SER A 412 -22.69 -4.28 20.21
CA SER A 412 -23.65 -5.23 19.63
C SER A 412 -24.06 -4.87 18.19
N PRO A 413 -23.43 -5.48 17.17
CA PRO A 413 -23.86 -5.36 15.77
C PRO A 413 -25.13 -6.16 15.41
N ASN A 414 -25.56 -7.07 16.29
CA ASN A 414 -26.54 -8.13 15.99
C ASN A 414 -27.90 -7.97 16.68
N LEU A 415 -28.15 -6.87 17.38
CA LEU A 415 -29.51 -6.51 17.78
C LEU A 415 -30.11 -5.66 16.65
N MET A 416 -31.33 -6.01 16.23
CA MET A 416 -32.12 -5.12 15.37
C MET A 416 -32.32 -3.78 16.08
N GLN A 417 -32.41 -2.70 15.31
CA GLN A 417 -32.63 -1.35 15.83
C GLN A 417 -33.96 -1.29 16.61
N THR A 418 -33.88 -1.45 17.93
CA THR A 418 -34.92 -1.03 18.87
C THR A 418 -34.75 0.46 19.10
N GLU A 419 -35.84 1.22 18.98
CA GLU A 419 -35.86 2.70 18.93
C GLU A 419 -35.60 3.38 20.30
N SER A 420 -34.57 2.93 21.01
CA SER A 420 -34.12 3.48 22.28
C SER A 420 -32.66 3.11 22.55
N ASP A 421 -31.72 3.99 22.19
CA ASP A 421 -30.70 4.50 23.10
C ASP A 421 -29.81 5.57 22.44
N THR A 422 -29.87 6.79 23.00
CA THR A 422 -29.07 8.00 22.71
C THR A 422 -29.26 8.70 21.35
N GLU A 423 -29.56 9.99 21.42
CA GLU A 423 -29.76 10.91 20.29
C GLU A 423 -28.39 11.33 19.69
N SER A 424 -28.00 10.69 18.59
CA SER A 424 -26.96 11.24 17.70
C SER A 424 -27.31 10.96 16.24
N ASP A 425 -27.79 11.99 15.53
CA ASP A 425 -28.16 11.91 14.11
C ASP A 425 -26.95 11.70 13.18
N ASP A 426 -25.72 11.88 13.67
CA ASP A 426 -24.48 11.71 12.92
C ASP A 426 -24.22 10.21 12.58
N PRO A 427 -24.04 9.83 11.30
CA PRO A 427 -23.75 8.45 10.91
C PRO A 427 -22.35 8.01 11.33
N TYR A 428 -22.18 6.70 11.57
CA TYR A 428 -20.90 6.12 12.00
C TYR A 428 -19.75 6.41 11.02
N THR A 429 -18.65 6.98 11.50
CA THR A 429 -17.47 7.27 10.68
C THR A 429 -16.41 6.16 10.74
N HIS A 430 -16.06 5.66 9.55
CA HIS A 430 -14.90 4.81 9.32
C HIS A 430 -13.56 5.58 9.31
N CYS A 431 -13.59 6.93 9.32
CA CYS A 431 -12.41 7.79 9.38
C CYS A 431 -12.69 9.15 10.04
N TRP A 432 -12.65 9.21 11.37
CA TRP A 432 -12.93 10.47 12.09
C TRP A 432 -11.98 11.63 11.74
N PRO A 433 -10.69 11.43 11.35
CA PRO A 433 -9.85 12.54 10.91
C PRO A 433 -10.29 13.15 9.56
N LYS A 434 -10.93 12.36 8.68
CA LYS A 434 -11.51 12.86 7.43
C LYS A 434 -12.89 13.48 7.65
N ASP A 435 -13.74 12.81 8.43
CA ASP A 435 -15.17 13.14 8.48
C ASP A 435 -15.53 14.17 9.56
N TRP A 436 -14.68 14.31 10.58
CA TRP A 436 -14.81 15.31 11.66
C TRP A 436 -13.66 16.33 11.63
N LEU A 437 -12.40 15.89 11.80
CA LEU A 437 -11.28 16.83 12.02
C LEU A 437 -11.07 17.78 10.84
N ALA A 438 -11.16 17.30 9.59
CA ALA A 438 -11.03 18.15 8.41
C ALA A 438 -12.23 19.08 8.13
N LYS A 439 -13.35 18.94 8.86
CA LYS A 439 -14.43 19.93 8.87
C LYS A 439 -14.25 20.96 9.98
N ASP A 440 -13.78 20.51 11.13
CA ASP A 440 -13.71 21.29 12.36
C ASP A 440 -12.39 22.07 12.52
N CYS A 441 -11.39 21.71 11.71
CA CYS A 441 -10.12 22.41 11.48
C CYS A 441 -9.92 22.51 9.94
N PRO A 442 -10.41 23.58 9.28
CA PRO A 442 -10.34 23.73 7.82
C PRO A 442 -8.90 23.99 7.33
N ASN A 443 -8.71 23.93 6.00
CA ASN A 443 -7.43 24.24 5.33
C ASN A 443 -6.23 23.38 5.81
N ILE A 444 -6.47 22.16 6.27
CA ILE A 444 -5.43 21.18 6.63
C ILE A 444 -5.25 20.10 5.56
N ARG A 445 -4.10 19.44 5.53
CA ARG A 445 -3.89 18.20 4.78
C ARG A 445 -3.67 17.04 5.75
N VAL A 446 -4.62 16.12 5.80
CA VAL A 446 -4.58 14.94 6.65
C VAL A 446 -3.94 13.78 5.90
N VAL A 447 -2.83 13.27 6.42
CA VAL A 447 -2.05 12.17 5.85
C VAL A 447 -1.97 11.03 6.86
N ALA A 448 -2.18 9.79 6.42
CA ALA A 448 -1.98 8.60 7.26
C ALA A 448 -0.86 7.72 6.69
N VAL A 449 -0.05 7.15 7.59
CA VAL A 449 1.01 6.20 7.24
C VAL A 449 0.60 4.79 7.67
N ASP A 450 0.81 3.84 6.76
CA ASP A 450 0.43 2.44 6.84
C ASP A 450 1.68 1.57 6.67
N TYR A 451 2.02 0.81 7.71
CA TYR A 451 3.21 -0.03 7.76
C TYR A 451 2.89 -1.41 8.34
N THR A 452 3.68 -2.44 8.00
CA THR A 452 3.39 -3.80 8.48
C THR A 452 3.55 -3.87 10.00
N THR A 453 2.53 -4.39 10.69
CA THR A 453 2.55 -4.58 12.14
C THR A 453 1.90 -5.90 12.53
N TYR A 454 2.51 -6.59 13.48
CA TYR A 454 2.04 -7.88 14.00
C TYR A 454 2.46 -8.05 15.46
N LEU A 455 1.74 -8.86 16.25
CA LEU A 455 2.17 -9.26 17.61
C LEU A 455 2.77 -10.68 17.65
N SER A 456 2.30 -11.58 16.79
CA SER A 456 2.76 -12.96 16.68
C SER A 456 2.91 -13.37 15.21
N GLU A 457 3.45 -14.55 14.94
CA GLU A 457 3.82 -15.02 13.59
C GLU A 457 2.71 -15.78 12.84
N TRP A 458 1.45 -15.64 13.25
CA TRP A 458 0.33 -16.52 12.84
C TRP A 458 -0.65 -15.92 11.82
N ALA A 459 -0.16 -15.06 10.92
CA ALA A 459 -0.86 -14.66 9.70
C ALA A 459 -0.08 -15.22 8.49
N PRO A 460 -0.65 -15.32 7.28
CA PRO A 460 0.16 -15.56 6.08
C PRO A 460 1.22 -14.44 5.97
N LYS A 461 2.48 -14.82 6.16
CA LYS A 461 3.59 -13.90 6.47
C LYS A 461 4.84 -14.32 5.74
N CYS A 462 5.54 -13.32 5.22
CA CYS A 462 6.97 -13.46 4.97
C CYS A 462 7.69 -13.79 6.30
N PRO A 463 8.39 -14.94 6.41
CA PRO A 463 9.20 -15.26 7.59
C PRO A 463 10.45 -14.37 7.65
N TYR A 464 10.94 -13.92 6.50
CA TYR A 464 12.19 -13.17 6.34
C TYR A 464 12.10 -11.66 6.62
N GLU A 465 10.93 -11.14 6.97
CA GLU A 465 10.69 -9.71 7.16
C GLU A 465 11.44 -9.16 8.40
N ALA A 466 11.86 -10.03 9.32
CA ALA A 466 12.40 -9.67 10.64
C ALA A 466 13.47 -8.57 10.62
N GLU A 467 14.38 -8.57 9.63
CA GLU A 467 15.44 -7.57 9.45
C GLU A 467 14.90 -6.15 9.17
N ARG A 468 13.69 -6.02 8.59
CA ARG A 468 12.99 -4.74 8.34
C ARG A 468 12.03 -4.34 9.47
N ARG A 469 11.95 -5.10 10.57
CA ARG A 469 10.95 -4.85 11.64
C ARG A 469 11.36 -3.78 12.66
N SER A 470 12.64 -3.40 12.72
CA SER A 470 13.17 -2.47 13.72
C SER A 470 12.61 -1.05 13.61
N LEU A 471 12.48 -0.39 14.76
CA LEU A 471 11.93 0.97 14.89
C LEU A 471 12.71 1.99 14.05
N SER A 472 14.04 1.86 13.99
CA SER A 472 14.93 2.78 13.27
C SER A 472 14.81 2.66 11.74
N VAL A 473 14.79 1.43 11.21
CA VAL A 473 14.64 1.19 9.77
C VAL A 473 13.26 1.63 9.29
N ARG A 474 12.20 1.28 10.03
CA ARG A 474 10.83 1.71 9.70
C ARG A 474 10.65 3.22 9.77
N ALA A 475 11.19 3.88 10.78
CA ALA A 475 11.17 5.34 10.86
C ALA A 475 11.90 5.97 9.67
N ALA A 476 13.05 5.44 9.25
CA ALA A 476 13.76 5.93 8.06
C ALA A 476 12.94 5.76 6.77
N GLU A 477 12.39 4.56 6.51
CA GLU A 477 11.51 4.32 5.36
C GLU A 477 10.27 5.23 5.36
N MET A 478 9.63 5.43 6.51
CA MET A 478 8.44 6.26 6.64
C MET A 478 8.76 7.75 6.45
N LEU A 479 9.87 8.23 7.02
CA LEU A 479 10.33 9.62 6.85
C LEU A 479 10.68 9.92 5.40
N GLU A 480 11.35 9.01 4.69
CA GLU A 480 11.67 9.17 3.27
C GLU A 480 10.39 9.22 2.41
N LYS A 481 9.42 8.33 2.68
CA LYS A 481 8.13 8.29 1.98
C LYS A 481 7.29 9.54 2.21
N LEU A 482 7.28 10.05 3.44
CA LEU A 482 6.59 11.30 3.81
C LEU A 482 7.27 12.53 3.19
N TYR A 483 8.61 12.59 3.20
CA TYR A 483 9.34 13.67 2.54
C TYR A 483 9.00 13.77 1.04
N LYS A 484 8.83 12.63 0.35
CA LYS A 484 8.38 12.58 -1.06
C LYS A 484 6.94 13.09 -1.31
N THR A 485 6.12 13.31 -0.27
CA THR A 485 4.82 14.00 -0.39
C THR A 485 4.91 15.52 -0.15
N GLY A 486 6.12 16.06 0.04
CA GLY A 486 6.35 17.47 0.39
C GLY A 486 6.12 17.80 1.86
N LEU A 487 6.04 16.78 2.74
CA LEU A 487 5.99 16.99 4.19
C LEU A 487 7.26 17.75 4.65
N GLY A 488 7.08 18.78 5.47
CA GLY A 488 8.15 19.68 5.92
C GLY A 488 8.17 21.04 5.21
N ASN A 489 7.37 21.24 4.16
CA ASN A 489 7.15 22.58 3.58
C ASN A 489 6.15 23.43 4.39
N ARG A 490 5.33 22.81 5.23
CA ARG A 490 4.29 23.43 6.07
C ARG A 490 4.52 23.13 7.56
N PRO A 491 3.91 23.88 8.48
CA PRO A 491 3.60 23.42 9.84
C PRO A 491 3.11 21.97 9.86
N ILE A 492 3.65 21.14 10.76
CA ILE A 492 3.25 19.73 10.93
C ILE A 492 2.72 19.48 12.34
N ILE A 493 1.58 18.79 12.46
CA ILE A 493 1.13 18.15 13.70
C ILE A 493 1.22 16.63 13.52
N TRP A 494 1.76 15.93 14.52
CA TRP A 494 1.86 14.46 14.49
C TRP A 494 0.87 13.83 15.45
N VAL A 495 0.15 12.80 14.99
CA VAL A 495 -0.80 12.04 15.81
C VAL A 495 -0.40 10.57 15.83
N GLY A 496 0.04 10.08 16.98
CA GLY A 496 0.56 8.72 17.15
C GLY A 496 -0.30 7.86 18.06
N HIS A 497 -0.51 6.59 17.69
CA HIS A 497 -1.06 5.57 18.60
C HIS A 497 0.00 4.52 18.93
N SER A 498 0.18 4.20 20.22
CA SER A 498 1.03 3.09 20.68
C SER A 498 2.45 3.14 20.06
N MET A 499 2.90 2.07 19.39
CA MET A 499 4.18 2.02 18.66
C MET A 499 4.35 3.17 17.64
N GLY A 500 3.27 3.63 17.00
CA GLY A 500 3.31 4.76 16.06
C GLY A 500 3.81 6.05 16.71
N GLY A 501 3.52 6.24 18.00
CA GLY A 501 4.09 7.34 18.78
C GLY A 501 5.61 7.24 18.96
N LEU A 502 6.17 6.03 19.07
CA LEU A 502 7.63 5.83 19.10
C LEU A 502 8.28 5.99 17.73
N LEU A 503 7.58 5.60 16.65
CA LEU A 503 8.03 5.89 15.28
C LEU A 503 8.08 7.39 15.01
N ILE A 504 7.12 8.17 15.48
CA ILE A 504 7.15 9.65 15.43
C ILE A 504 8.40 10.18 16.17
N LYS A 505 8.66 9.71 17.41
CA LYS A 505 9.89 10.11 18.14
C LYS A 505 11.15 9.77 17.35
N GLN A 506 11.23 8.57 16.77
CA GLN A 506 12.41 8.12 16.03
C GLN A 506 12.59 8.89 14.71
N MET A 507 11.50 9.18 13.98
CA MET A 507 11.53 10.00 12.77
C MET A 507 12.01 11.42 13.09
N LEU A 508 11.44 12.08 14.11
CA LEU A 508 11.75 13.47 14.44
C LEU A 508 13.15 13.63 15.03
N THR A 509 13.59 12.73 15.92
CA THR A 509 14.97 12.74 16.43
C THR A 509 15.99 12.51 15.32
N SER A 510 15.73 11.59 14.38
CA SER A 510 16.59 11.40 13.20
C SER A 510 16.57 12.60 12.24
N ALA A 511 15.41 13.21 12.02
CA ALA A 511 15.26 14.40 11.19
C ALA A 511 16.01 15.61 11.79
N TYR A 512 15.85 15.87 13.09
CA TYR A 512 16.49 16.98 13.80
C TYR A 512 18.03 16.90 13.73
N LYS A 513 18.57 15.69 13.91
CA LYS A 513 20.01 15.37 13.89
C LYS A 513 20.56 15.12 12.47
N SER A 514 19.73 15.19 11.42
CA SER A 514 20.16 14.99 10.03
C SER A 514 21.09 16.11 9.56
N PRO A 515 22.17 15.82 8.81
CA PRO A 515 22.96 16.86 8.14
C PRO A 515 22.22 17.49 6.94
N TYR A 516 21.19 16.81 6.41
CA TYR A 516 20.44 17.27 5.24
C TYR A 516 19.35 18.25 5.65
N THR A 517 19.51 19.53 5.27
CA THR A 517 18.62 20.64 5.61
C THR A 517 17.15 20.34 5.32
N ASP A 518 16.84 19.71 4.19
CA ASP A 518 15.45 19.40 3.81
C ASP A 518 14.80 18.33 4.70
N LEU A 519 15.57 17.38 5.24
CA LEU A 519 15.06 16.46 6.27
C LEU A 519 14.94 17.17 7.63
N ARG A 520 15.85 18.10 7.97
CA ARG A 520 15.72 18.91 9.20
C ARG A 520 14.43 19.73 9.23
N LYS A 521 13.92 20.21 8.07
CA LYS A 521 12.63 20.91 7.96
C LYS A 521 11.47 20.13 8.60
N VAL A 522 11.47 18.80 8.48
CA VAL A 522 10.42 17.95 9.06
C VAL A 522 10.41 18.06 10.60
N ALA A 523 11.57 18.19 11.23
CA ALA A 523 11.66 18.49 12.66
C ALA A 523 11.33 19.97 12.95
N THR A 524 11.98 20.93 12.29
CA THR A 524 11.86 22.36 12.63
C THR A 524 10.51 22.98 12.30
N ASN A 525 9.73 22.40 11.38
CA ASN A 525 8.36 22.81 11.10
C ASN A 525 7.30 21.98 11.86
N THR A 526 7.69 21.02 12.70
CA THR A 526 6.75 20.38 13.63
C THR A 526 6.28 21.40 14.67
N ARG A 527 4.97 21.60 14.79
CA ARG A 527 4.32 22.56 15.70
C ARG A 527 3.55 21.92 16.85
N GLY A 528 3.26 20.62 16.78
CA GLY A 528 2.64 19.89 17.88
C GLY A 528 2.70 18.37 17.69
N ILE A 529 2.63 17.64 18.80
CA ILE A 529 2.60 16.18 18.81
C ILE A 529 1.53 15.69 19.80
N ALA A 530 0.62 14.83 19.33
CA ALA A 530 -0.43 14.20 20.12
C ALA A 530 -0.26 12.67 20.16
N LEU A 531 -0.14 12.05 21.34
CA LEU A 531 0.26 10.64 21.49
C LEU A 531 -0.72 9.83 22.36
N TYR A 532 -1.45 8.89 21.74
CA TYR A 532 -2.40 8.00 22.40
C TYR A 532 -1.75 6.68 22.84
N SER A 533 -1.68 6.42 24.15
CA SER A 533 -1.07 5.23 24.79
C SER A 533 0.31 4.85 24.23
N ALA A 534 1.17 5.83 23.95
CA ALA A 534 2.50 5.56 23.42
C ALA A 534 3.48 5.12 24.54
N PRO A 535 4.09 3.92 24.49
CA PRO A 535 4.90 3.37 25.59
C PRO A 535 6.29 4.01 25.67
N HIS A 536 6.37 5.21 26.22
CA HIS A 536 7.56 6.06 26.23
C HIS A 536 8.75 5.53 27.02
N LYS A 537 8.53 4.54 27.89
CA LYS A 537 9.58 3.87 28.68
C LYS A 537 9.62 2.35 28.42
N GLY A 538 8.98 1.91 27.33
CA GLY A 538 8.68 0.50 27.02
C GLY A 538 7.52 -0.06 27.84
N ALA A 539 6.92 -1.16 27.40
CA ALA A 539 5.75 -1.76 28.04
C ALA A 539 6.15 -2.95 28.96
N PRO A 540 5.45 -3.19 30.08
CA PRO A 540 5.77 -4.31 30.95
C PRO A 540 5.53 -5.66 30.25
N LEU A 541 6.59 -6.44 30.01
CA LEU A 541 6.45 -7.77 29.41
C LEU A 541 5.76 -8.81 30.31
N ALA A 542 5.24 -8.42 31.48
CA ALA A 542 4.28 -9.23 32.23
C ALA A 542 2.97 -9.48 31.45
N ALA A 543 2.61 -8.56 30.54
CA ALA A 543 1.54 -8.75 29.55
C ALA A 543 1.81 -9.89 28.55
N TYR A 544 3.06 -10.39 28.46
CA TYR A 544 3.41 -11.56 27.66
C TYR A 544 4.18 -12.53 28.57
N SER A 545 3.42 -13.33 29.35
CA SER A 545 3.95 -14.18 30.43
C SER A 545 5.14 -15.05 29.98
N GLN A 546 6.04 -15.43 30.91
CA GLN A 546 7.22 -16.24 30.56
C GLN A 546 6.84 -17.58 29.90
N GLN A 547 5.68 -18.14 30.25
CA GLN A 547 5.09 -19.31 29.60
C GLN A 547 4.59 -18.98 28.19
N ALA A 548 3.93 -17.81 28.00
CA ALA A 548 3.55 -17.34 26.68
C ALA A 548 4.76 -17.07 25.77
N LYS A 549 5.90 -16.57 26.28
CA LYS A 549 7.14 -16.37 25.49
C LYS A 549 7.76 -17.68 24.96
N LEU A 550 7.40 -18.83 25.53
CA LEU A 550 7.81 -20.16 25.06
C LEU A 550 6.85 -20.76 24.02
N ILE A 551 5.69 -20.13 23.80
CA ILE A 551 4.60 -20.59 22.91
C ILE A 551 4.37 -19.59 21.76
N LEU A 552 4.58 -18.30 22.04
CA LEU A 552 4.55 -17.17 21.14
C LEU A 552 6.00 -16.74 20.89
N ASN A 553 6.56 -17.00 19.71
CA ASN A 553 7.82 -16.38 19.29
C ASN A 553 7.57 -14.86 19.17
N PRO A 554 8.09 -14.01 20.09
CA PRO A 554 7.71 -12.61 20.15
C PRO A 554 8.41 -11.86 19.02
N SER A 555 7.67 -11.08 18.24
CA SER A 555 8.26 -10.39 17.09
C SER A 555 9.28 -9.33 17.53
N VAL A 556 10.15 -8.91 16.61
CA VAL A 556 11.21 -7.91 16.87
C VAL A 556 10.63 -6.62 17.46
N GLU A 557 9.44 -6.21 17.02
CA GLU A 557 8.71 -5.07 17.59
C GLU A 557 8.42 -5.26 19.09
N VAL A 558 7.92 -6.43 19.49
CA VAL A 558 7.60 -6.76 20.89
C VAL A 558 8.88 -6.85 21.74
N GLN A 559 10.01 -7.26 21.14
CA GLN A 559 11.31 -7.28 21.80
C GLN A 559 11.89 -5.87 21.98
N GLU A 560 11.83 -5.01 20.95
CA GLU A 560 12.28 -3.61 21.04
C GLU A 560 11.42 -2.77 22.00
N LEU A 561 10.14 -3.10 22.14
CA LEU A 561 9.18 -2.47 23.05
C LEU A 561 9.35 -2.85 24.53
N CYS A 562 10.37 -3.64 24.89
CA CYS A 562 10.63 -3.99 26.29
C CYS A 562 10.80 -2.75 27.18
N GLN A 563 10.12 -2.75 28.32
CA GLN A 563 10.40 -1.82 29.41
C GLN A 563 11.90 -1.82 29.75
N ASP A 564 12.45 -0.61 29.97
CA ASP A 564 13.86 -0.37 30.28
C ASP A 564 14.89 -0.82 29.21
N SER A 565 14.43 -1.00 27.97
CA SER A 565 15.29 -1.05 26.78
C SER A 565 16.15 0.21 26.69
N GLU A 566 17.49 0.06 26.68
CA GLU A 566 18.42 1.18 26.52
C GLU A 566 18.13 2.01 25.26
N MET A 567 17.68 1.37 24.17
CA MET A 567 17.30 2.05 22.94
C MET A 567 16.14 3.02 23.18
N LEU A 568 15.10 2.59 23.91
CA LEU A 568 13.95 3.42 24.23
C LEU A 568 14.30 4.53 25.23
N GLN A 569 15.13 4.24 26.24
CA GLN A 569 15.59 5.25 27.20
C GLN A 569 16.43 6.34 26.51
N ARG A 570 17.32 5.96 25.57
CA ARG A 570 18.06 6.91 24.72
C ARG A 570 17.09 7.71 23.85
N LEU A 571 16.22 7.05 23.08
CA LEU A 571 15.26 7.72 22.20
C LEU A 571 14.35 8.69 22.96
N HIS A 572 13.90 8.33 24.15
CA HIS A 572 13.09 9.19 25.01
C HIS A 572 13.84 10.47 25.38
N ARG A 573 15.09 10.35 25.84
CA ARG A 573 15.91 11.49 26.24
C ARG A 573 16.24 12.38 25.04
N ASP A 574 16.71 11.80 23.94
CA ASP A 574 17.04 12.52 22.70
C ASP A 574 15.82 13.26 22.12
N PHE A 575 14.63 12.67 22.24
CA PHE A 575 13.36 13.33 21.89
C PHE A 575 13.02 14.46 22.86
N LYS A 576 13.19 14.27 24.17
CA LYS A 576 12.94 15.29 25.19
C LYS A 576 13.86 16.51 25.04
N GLU A 577 15.12 16.29 24.70
CA GLU A 577 16.08 17.34 24.30
C GLU A 577 15.53 18.15 23.10
N MET A 578 15.22 17.48 21.98
CA MET A 578 14.67 18.11 20.77
C MET A 578 13.37 18.89 21.01
N MET A 579 12.46 18.38 21.84
CA MET A 579 11.19 19.06 22.16
C MET A 579 11.40 20.36 22.95
N PHE A 580 12.41 20.42 23.83
CA PHE A 580 12.78 21.68 24.50
C PHE A 580 13.53 22.63 23.57
N ASP A 581 14.49 22.14 22.78
CA ASP A 581 15.27 22.94 21.82
C ASP A 581 14.37 23.68 20.80
N LEU A 582 13.30 23.01 20.34
CA LEU A 582 12.36 23.53 19.35
C LEU A 582 11.09 24.15 19.97
N GLY A 583 10.90 24.06 21.29
CA GLY A 583 9.72 24.59 21.98
C GLY A 583 8.39 23.93 21.59
N VAL A 584 8.39 22.66 21.17
CA VAL A 584 7.22 21.98 20.61
C VAL A 584 6.29 21.47 21.73
N PRO A 585 4.99 21.80 21.71
CA PRO A 585 4.02 21.28 22.67
C PRO A 585 3.73 19.78 22.44
N LEU A 586 3.45 19.09 23.55
CA LEU A 586 3.16 17.65 23.60
C LEU A 586 1.86 17.41 24.38
N LEU A 587 0.91 16.73 23.75
CA LEU A 587 -0.31 16.22 24.35
C LEU A 587 -0.27 14.69 24.37
N SER A 588 -0.29 14.08 25.56
CA SER A 588 -0.31 12.62 25.71
C SER A 588 -1.62 12.14 26.34
N PHE A 589 -2.11 11.00 25.86
CA PHE A 589 -3.25 10.30 26.45
C PHE A 589 -2.82 8.92 26.95
N GLY A 590 -3.33 8.52 28.12
CA GLY A 590 -3.14 7.18 28.68
C GLY A 590 -4.47 6.47 28.91
N GLU A 591 -4.48 5.17 28.68
CA GLU A 591 -5.56 4.25 29.04
C GLU A 591 -5.71 4.03 30.56
N LYS A 592 -6.90 3.59 30.98
CA LYS A 592 -7.19 3.13 32.35
C LYS A 592 -7.78 1.72 32.40
N GLN A 593 -8.39 1.24 31.32
CA GLN A 593 -9.08 -0.05 31.31
C GLN A 593 -8.19 -1.16 30.75
N SER A 594 -7.96 -2.18 31.57
CA SER A 594 -7.30 -3.42 31.14
C SER A 594 -8.12 -4.11 30.04
N MET A 595 -7.46 -4.55 28.97
CA MET A 595 -8.06 -5.41 27.94
C MET A 595 -7.73 -6.88 28.21
N ASP A 596 -8.59 -7.77 27.72
CA ASP A 596 -8.28 -9.20 27.67
C ASP A 596 -7.33 -9.46 26.49
N ILE A 597 -6.22 -10.16 26.75
CA ILE A 597 -5.19 -10.51 25.76
C ILE A 597 -5.22 -12.01 25.41
N GLY A 598 -6.26 -12.72 25.84
CA GLY A 598 -6.40 -14.16 25.71
C GLY A 598 -6.16 -14.90 27.04
N MET A 599 -6.63 -16.15 27.11
CA MET A 599 -6.52 -17.01 28.29
C MET A 599 -7.14 -16.41 29.57
N ASN A 600 -8.12 -15.50 29.44
CA ASN A 600 -8.73 -14.70 30.51
C ASN A 600 -7.75 -13.76 31.25
N VAL A 601 -6.58 -13.48 30.66
CA VAL A 601 -5.60 -12.56 31.25
C VAL A 601 -6.01 -11.13 30.87
N LYS A 602 -6.47 -10.37 31.87
CA LYS A 602 -6.75 -8.94 31.71
C LYS A 602 -5.56 -8.11 32.17
N THR A 603 -5.01 -7.30 31.27
CA THR A 603 -3.88 -6.41 31.57
C THR A 603 -4.09 -5.03 30.96
N LEU A 604 -3.56 -4.01 31.62
CA LEU A 604 -3.26 -2.73 31.01
C LEU A 604 -2.07 -2.96 30.04
N ILE A 605 -2.10 -2.38 28.85
CA ILE A 605 -1.05 -2.59 27.82
C ILE A 605 0.06 -1.56 28.01
N VAL A 606 -0.32 -0.31 28.23
CA VAL A 606 0.61 0.80 28.46
C VAL A 606 0.22 1.54 29.75
N PRO A 607 0.72 1.10 30.93
CA PRO A 607 0.38 1.73 32.20
C PRO A 607 0.88 3.17 32.27
N LYS A 608 0.36 3.96 33.23
CA LYS A 608 0.67 5.39 33.36
C LYS A 608 2.18 5.64 33.38
N GLU A 609 2.93 4.81 34.08
CA GLU A 609 4.38 4.95 34.26
C GLU A 609 5.14 4.89 32.91
N SER A 610 4.54 4.29 31.88
CA SER A 610 5.07 4.23 30.51
C SER A 610 4.39 5.22 29.54
N SER A 611 3.08 5.43 29.63
CA SER A 611 2.37 6.39 28.76
C SER A 611 2.61 7.85 29.13
N ASP A 612 2.94 8.15 30.39
CA ASP A 612 3.28 9.50 30.87
C ASP A 612 4.73 9.86 30.45
N PRO A 613 4.93 10.89 29.60
CA PRO A 613 6.27 11.36 29.21
C PRO A 613 7.04 12.05 30.34
N GLY A 614 6.39 12.53 31.39
CA GLY A 614 7.01 13.39 32.41
C GLY A 614 7.43 14.77 31.87
N PHE A 615 6.73 15.27 30.83
CA PHE A 615 6.75 16.64 30.32
C PHE A 615 5.62 16.84 29.30
N GLY A 616 5.10 18.07 29.15
CA GLY A 616 3.90 18.33 28.35
C GLY A 616 2.61 17.99 29.10
N GLU A 617 1.49 17.98 28.38
CA GLU A 617 0.15 17.69 28.91
C GLU A 617 -0.15 16.19 28.91
N TYR A 618 -0.82 15.67 29.93
CA TYR A 618 -1.15 14.26 30.06
C TYR A 618 -2.55 13.99 30.61
N HIS A 619 -3.38 13.28 29.83
CA HIS A 619 -4.75 12.91 30.19
C HIS A 619 -4.92 11.40 30.31
N ALA A 620 -5.33 10.92 31.50
CA ALA A 620 -5.67 9.51 31.71
C ALA A 620 -7.18 9.28 31.49
N ILE A 621 -7.54 8.62 30.39
CA ILE A 621 -8.92 8.47 29.90
C ILE A 621 -9.46 7.07 30.25
N ASP A 622 -10.74 7.00 30.60
CA ASP A 622 -11.42 5.75 30.98
C ASP A 622 -11.85 4.91 29.78
N VAL A 623 -10.86 4.39 29.06
CA VAL A 623 -10.97 3.48 27.91
C VAL A 623 -9.79 2.49 27.89
N ASN A 624 -9.87 1.49 27.00
CA ASN A 624 -8.83 0.48 26.76
C ASN A 624 -7.85 0.87 25.64
N HIS A 625 -6.76 0.11 25.47
CA HIS A 625 -5.69 0.39 24.50
C HIS A 625 -6.13 0.45 23.02
N LEU A 626 -7.21 -0.24 22.65
CA LEU A 626 -7.73 -0.25 21.27
C LEU A 626 -8.67 0.92 20.99
N ASP A 627 -9.30 1.48 22.02
CA ASP A 627 -10.31 2.54 21.90
C ASP A 627 -9.78 3.92 22.31
N ILE A 628 -8.60 4.01 22.94
CA ILE A 628 -7.90 5.27 23.24
C ILE A 628 -7.67 6.18 22.02
N CYS A 629 -7.69 5.65 20.80
CA CYS A 629 -7.60 6.40 19.53
C CYS A 629 -8.92 6.46 18.73
N LYS A 630 -10.02 5.95 19.32
CA LYS A 630 -11.36 5.90 18.73
C LYS A 630 -12.35 6.72 19.58
N PRO A 631 -12.49 8.04 19.35
CA PRO A 631 -13.57 8.81 19.97
C PRO A 631 -14.96 8.23 19.64
N LYS A 632 -15.88 8.28 20.61
CA LYS A 632 -17.26 7.78 20.46
C LYS A 632 -18.11 8.64 19.51
N ASN A 633 -17.88 9.95 19.54
CA ASN A 633 -18.56 11.02 18.82
C ASN A 633 -17.69 12.29 18.94
N LYS A 634 -18.09 13.40 18.30
CA LYS A 634 -17.39 14.69 18.42
C LYS A 634 -17.31 15.25 19.84
N GLU A 635 -18.26 14.91 20.72
CA GLU A 635 -18.26 15.35 22.12
C GLU A 635 -17.33 14.54 23.03
N SER A 636 -16.66 13.51 22.50
CA SER A 636 -15.66 12.74 23.24
C SER A 636 -14.44 13.60 23.59
N SER A 637 -13.99 13.54 24.84
CA SER A 637 -12.79 14.25 25.31
C SER A 637 -11.53 13.91 24.51
N LEU A 638 -11.41 12.68 24.00
CA LEU A 638 -10.34 12.24 23.09
C LEU A 638 -10.27 13.07 21.79
N TYR A 639 -11.42 13.55 21.32
CA TYR A 639 -11.53 14.39 20.13
C TYR A 639 -11.42 15.87 20.48
N LYS A 640 -12.20 16.37 21.45
CA LYS A 640 -12.19 17.78 21.88
C LYS A 640 -10.79 18.27 22.27
N LEU A 641 -10.03 17.46 23.02
CA LEU A 641 -8.66 17.82 23.43
C LEU A 641 -7.69 17.87 22.24
N LEU A 642 -7.82 16.94 21.28
CA LEU A 642 -7.01 16.99 20.06
C LEU A 642 -7.41 18.18 19.17
N GLN A 643 -8.70 18.46 19.01
CA GLN A 643 -9.23 19.56 18.21
C GLN A 643 -8.72 20.91 18.74
N GLY A 644 -8.80 21.14 20.06
CA GLY A 644 -8.23 22.32 20.70
C GLY A 644 -6.73 22.43 20.46
N PHE A 645 -5.99 21.36 20.75
CA PHE A 645 -4.54 21.30 20.53
C PHE A 645 -4.12 21.54 19.07
N VAL A 646 -4.89 21.07 18.08
CA VAL A 646 -4.64 21.33 16.65
C VAL A 646 -4.78 22.82 16.35
N ASN A 647 -5.84 23.47 16.86
CA ASN A 647 -6.08 24.90 16.68
C ASN A 647 -5.02 25.75 17.41
N ASP A 648 -4.57 25.35 18.59
CA ASP A 648 -3.51 26.02 19.36
C ASP A 648 -2.14 25.89 18.68
N CYS A 649 -1.86 24.76 18.00
CA CYS A 649 -0.61 24.52 17.27
C CYS A 649 -0.56 25.19 15.88
N VAL A 650 -1.73 25.48 15.28
CA VAL A 650 -1.87 26.18 14.00
C VAL A 650 -2.84 27.35 14.17
N PRO A 651 -2.45 28.40 14.91
CA PRO A 651 -3.32 29.55 15.18
C PRO A 651 -3.51 30.38 13.91
N GLN A 652 -4.66 31.07 13.81
CA GLN A 652 -5.07 31.80 12.62
C GLN A 652 -4.05 32.89 12.18
N ASN A 653 -3.31 33.49 13.12
CA ASN A 653 -2.25 34.45 12.76
C ASN A 653 -1.05 33.78 12.06
N LEU A 654 -0.72 32.51 12.37
CA LEU A 654 0.31 31.76 11.63
C LEU A 654 -0.14 31.50 10.19
N VAL A 655 -1.42 31.21 10.00
CA VAL A 655 -2.07 31.07 8.69
C VAL A 655 -1.98 32.38 7.89
N GLU A 656 -2.38 33.50 8.49
CA GLU A 656 -2.32 34.84 7.89
C GLU A 656 -0.89 35.24 7.48
N ASN A 657 0.11 34.97 8.33
CA ASN A 657 1.52 35.22 7.99
C ASN A 657 2.04 34.35 6.83
N ILE A 658 1.54 33.11 6.67
CA ILE A 658 1.89 32.23 5.54
C ILE A 658 1.27 32.75 4.23
N LEU A 659 0.05 33.27 4.28
CA LEU A 659 -0.62 33.92 3.14
C LEU A 659 0.13 35.19 2.69
N GLU A 660 0.39 36.12 3.61
CA GLU A 660 1.07 37.39 3.31
C GLU A 660 2.46 37.19 2.70
N ALA A 661 3.17 36.14 3.13
CA ALA A 661 4.50 35.80 2.63
C ALA A 661 4.54 35.37 1.15
N ASN A 662 3.39 35.16 0.49
CA ASN A 662 3.30 34.72 -0.92
C ASN A 662 4.18 33.49 -1.22
N ILE A 663 4.22 32.53 -0.28
CA ILE A 663 4.91 31.25 -0.48
C ILE A 663 4.17 30.52 -1.61
N PRO A 664 4.83 30.18 -2.73
CA PRO A 664 4.16 29.64 -3.91
C PRO A 664 3.68 28.22 -3.64
N ASP A 665 2.37 28.09 -3.44
CA ASP A 665 1.73 26.85 -3.02
C ASP A 665 1.38 25.98 -4.24
N GLU A 666 1.81 24.71 -4.23
CA GLU A 666 1.50 23.72 -5.30
C GLU A 666 0.01 23.30 -5.36
N TYR A 667 -0.86 23.97 -4.59
CA TYR A 667 -2.22 23.56 -4.28
C TYR A 667 -3.24 24.71 -4.22
N VAL A 668 -2.82 25.97 -4.41
CA VAL A 668 -3.72 27.14 -4.36
C VAL A 668 -4.26 27.46 -5.75
N PHE A 669 -5.58 27.42 -5.92
CA PHE A 669 -6.22 28.09 -7.06
C PHE A 669 -6.24 29.61 -6.80
N PRO A 670 -6.26 30.46 -7.85
CA PRO A 670 -6.79 31.81 -7.68
C PRO A 670 -8.29 31.75 -7.34
N ASP A 671 -8.74 32.59 -6.40
CA ASP A 671 -10.17 32.75 -6.11
C ASP A 671 -10.94 33.22 -7.36
N LEU A 672 -12.19 32.75 -7.49
CA LEU A 672 -13.11 33.03 -8.62
C LEU A 672 -13.91 34.34 -8.43
#